data_AF-A0A8C5RCH7-F1
#
_entry.id   AF-A0A8C5RCH7-F1
#
_cell.length_a   1.000
_cell.length_b   1.000
_cell.length_c   1.000
_cell.angle_alpha   90.00
_cell.angle_beta   90.00
_cell.angle_gamma   90.00
#
_symmetry.space_group_name_H-M   'P 1'
#
loop_
_entity.id
_entity.type
_entity.pdbx_description
1 polymer ?
#
loop_
_entity_poly.entity_id
_entity_poly.type
_entity_poly.pdbx_seq_one_letter_code
_entity_poly.pdbx_strand_id
1 'polypeptide(L)'
;MYPTRPVFRGGAMFQISLHGQRPESEPQAAEARGAAEIWGKTFASTVTAERTHPSPRGVSKEPFITVPTLSSMVQGLSLETAPRPPLVFSGRGIAGRGMGDIMKPNADILGQQVYAGLRARPAGDSKVERVLPGRGKYVQSEKPFWGLDKTSILGRGRPYPGPFTSAVESLPAPSIKPSAPPIVSDDPVDKKEPLKKQGSKGVTIPLALNLIQIHCKNEAVYQYHVTFSPNIEYKSMRLRMLKEHQSVIGDISAFDGFLLYLPIKLPQNINLKCERKTDGTEVNLKIQMTKILEPSSELCIPFYNVIFRKVMRILDMKLVGRNFYDPTNATVLQQYRLQIWPGYATSIRRTDGGLFLLVDAVHKVIRNDSVLNVMHRIYQQSRENFQDECTKQLIGNVILTRYNNKNYRIDDIDWNKTPQNSFTMSDGKEITFLEYYSKNYGITIRELDQPLLIYRVEKRKNPPGKLQEGEILLVPELSFLTGIPEKMRQDFRIMKDLMQKVNMSPGQHHAALLQLLSRIEKNESAHKELSRWGLFLDGDVYRTTGRILPLERINLKKSSFTTSESLNWTKEISREACISAIPIHFWALFYPKQTMEQAHELVSMLQKISGPLEIPLAAPIWKELKDDRIETYARAIKSLLSSEGSIQLVVCIISGTKDDLYRAIKRLCNVQNPVPSQVINARTITTQYVKLRSIAQKILLQINCKLGGELWSVDIPLKQLMVIGIDVYHDPTRGKRSMVGFVASTSPIVTRWYSKVIFQTPHQEIIDSLKVCLVAALQKFHEVNHHLPEKIVIYRDGVSDGQLKIVESYEIPQLEKCFEAFNNYNPKMVVFVVQKQISTNIYLSAAQQLSAPPPGTVLDHTATSRDWVDFYLIAHYSPQGCGIPTHYVCVRNTANLTPDHMQRLTFKLCHLYWNWPGTIRVPAPCKYAHKVAFHSGHILHHEPSNELCETLFFL
;
A
#
# COMPACT_ATOMS: atom_id res chain seq x y z
N MET A 1 -37.52 -34.60 -2.51
CA MET A 1 -38.05 -33.26 -2.82
C MET A 1 -37.02 -32.23 -2.36
N TYR A 2 -36.74 -31.19 -3.15
CA TYR A 2 -35.98 -30.04 -2.65
C TYR A 2 -36.93 -29.12 -1.88
N PRO A 3 -36.53 -28.54 -0.73
CA PRO A 3 -37.35 -27.55 -0.03
C PRO A 3 -37.49 -26.29 -0.90
N THR A 4 -38.73 -25.85 -1.10
CA THR A 4 -39.07 -24.60 -1.79
C THR A 4 -38.53 -23.42 -0.99
N ARG A 5 -37.49 -22.76 -1.52
CA ARG A 5 -36.82 -21.64 -0.86
C ARG A 5 -37.76 -20.41 -0.76
N PRO A 6 -37.66 -19.59 0.32
CA PRO A 6 -38.47 -18.39 0.45
C PRO A 6 -38.21 -17.39 -0.68
N VAL A 7 -39.28 -16.75 -1.17
CA VAL A 7 -39.23 -15.80 -2.28
C VAL A 7 -38.94 -14.41 -1.74
N PHE A 8 -37.79 -13.83 -2.10
CA PHE A 8 -37.48 -12.43 -1.81
C PHE A 8 -38.50 -11.49 -2.49
N ARG A 9 -39.41 -10.91 -1.70
CA ARG A 9 -40.45 -10.00 -2.17
C ARG A 9 -39.87 -8.59 -2.35
N GLY A 10 -39.24 -8.36 -3.50
CA GLY A 10 -38.77 -7.02 -3.89
C GLY A 10 -39.85 -5.96 -3.69
N GLY A 11 -39.50 -4.87 -2.99
CA GLY A 11 -40.45 -3.92 -2.42
C GLY A 11 -41.35 -3.22 -3.44
N ALA A 12 -42.59 -2.94 -3.04
CA ALA A 12 -43.56 -2.21 -3.86
C ALA A 12 -43.08 -0.78 -4.19
N MET A 13 -43.51 -0.24 -5.33
CA MET A 13 -43.19 1.15 -5.69
C MET A 13 -43.84 2.13 -4.72
N PHE A 14 -43.03 2.91 -4.01
CA PHE A 14 -43.50 4.16 -3.41
C PHE A 14 -43.70 5.21 -4.50
N GLN A 15 -44.91 5.29 -5.06
CA GLN A 15 -45.36 6.52 -5.70
C GLN A 15 -45.43 7.62 -4.63
N ILE A 16 -44.81 8.76 -4.90
CA ILE A 16 -44.96 9.96 -4.06
C ILE A 16 -46.33 10.56 -4.37
N SER A 17 -47.32 10.28 -3.53
CA SER A 17 -48.65 10.90 -3.65
C SER A 17 -48.58 12.36 -3.21
N LEU A 18 -48.66 13.28 -4.18
CA LEU A 18 -48.70 14.72 -3.94
C LEU A 18 -50.13 15.14 -3.57
N HIS A 19 -50.45 15.12 -2.28
CA HIS A 19 -51.64 15.75 -1.72
C HIS A 19 -51.26 16.69 -0.57
N GLY A 20 -51.24 17.99 -0.86
CA GLY A 20 -51.27 19.08 0.10
C GLY A 20 -52.36 20.05 -0.33
N GLN A 21 -53.31 20.34 0.55
CA GLN A 21 -54.50 21.12 0.20
C GLN A 21 -54.16 22.60 -0.04
N ARG A 22 -54.78 23.19 -1.06
CA ARG A 22 -54.90 24.65 -1.21
C ARG A 22 -56.14 25.13 -0.46
N PRO A 23 -56.07 26.29 0.22
CA PRO A 23 -57.21 27.19 0.37
C PRO A 23 -57.47 27.94 -0.94
N GLU A 24 -58.72 28.35 -1.15
CA GLU A 24 -59.16 29.31 -2.17
C GLU A 24 -58.69 30.74 -1.79
N SER A 25 -58.57 31.73 -2.69
CA SER A 25 -59.64 32.32 -3.49
C SER A 25 -59.21 32.95 -4.85
N GLU A 26 -60.18 33.57 -5.53
CA GLU A 26 -60.25 33.87 -6.98
C GLU A 26 -59.49 35.13 -7.50
N PRO A 27 -59.42 35.35 -8.84
CA PRO A 27 -58.45 36.25 -9.48
C PRO A 27 -59.07 37.50 -10.16
N GLN A 28 -58.23 38.33 -10.79
CA GLN A 28 -58.60 39.25 -11.88
C GLN A 28 -57.48 39.40 -12.93
N ALA A 29 -57.81 39.95 -14.10
CA ALA A 29 -56.99 40.02 -15.33
C ALA A 29 -56.23 41.39 -15.45
N ALA A 30 -55.54 41.80 -16.54
CA ALA A 30 -55.40 41.32 -17.91
C ALA A 30 -54.12 41.85 -18.60
N GLU A 31 -53.79 41.34 -19.79
CA GLU A 31 -53.09 42.02 -20.94
C GLU A 31 -51.67 42.66 -20.74
N ALA A 32 -50.81 42.86 -21.76
CA ALA A 32 -50.73 42.39 -23.16
C ALA A 32 -49.28 42.47 -23.74
N ARG A 33 -49.09 41.87 -24.94
CA ARG A 33 -48.16 42.14 -26.08
C ARG A 33 -46.99 43.16 -25.89
N GLY A 34 -45.79 42.98 -26.45
CA GLY A 34 -45.32 41.98 -27.44
C GLY A 34 -43.89 42.22 -28.02
N ALA A 35 -43.68 41.79 -29.27
CA ALA A 35 -42.46 41.78 -30.12
C ALA A 35 -41.79 43.16 -30.42
N ALA A 36 -40.60 43.30 -31.05
CA ALA A 36 -39.37 42.48 -31.25
C ALA A 36 -38.32 43.29 -32.09
N GLU A 37 -37.08 42.76 -32.26
CA GLU A 37 -36.08 43.12 -33.31
C GLU A 37 -35.50 44.58 -33.35
N ILE A 38 -34.49 45.03 -34.15
CA ILE A 38 -33.17 44.52 -34.67
C ILE A 38 -32.28 45.75 -35.08
N TRP A 39 -30.93 45.63 -35.08
CA TRP A 39 -29.90 46.58 -35.63
C TRP A 39 -29.83 48.01 -35.01
N GLY A 40 -28.77 48.83 -35.21
CA GLY A 40 -27.43 48.60 -35.80
C GLY A 40 -26.78 49.86 -36.44
N LYS A 41 -25.43 49.91 -36.55
CA LYS A 41 -24.56 50.97 -37.18
C LYS A 41 -24.42 52.29 -36.37
N THR A 42 -23.25 52.76 -35.90
CA THR A 42 -21.94 53.19 -36.50
C THR A 42 -21.94 54.56 -37.22
N PHE A 43 -21.11 55.51 -36.73
CA PHE A 43 -20.19 56.37 -37.53
C PHE A 43 -19.11 57.02 -36.64
N ALA A 44 -18.15 57.78 -37.19
CA ALA A 44 -16.90 58.21 -36.52
C ALA A 44 -16.28 59.52 -37.08
N SER A 45 -15.27 60.07 -36.38
CA SER A 45 -14.31 61.11 -36.84
C SER A 45 -12.90 60.88 -36.22
N THR A 46 -11.74 60.97 -36.90
CA THR A 46 -10.93 62.12 -37.44
C THR A 46 -10.41 63.12 -36.38
N VAL A 47 -9.15 63.62 -36.34
CA VAL A 47 -8.00 63.69 -37.31
C VAL A 47 -6.60 63.67 -36.58
N THR A 48 -5.49 63.31 -37.26
CA THR A 48 -4.02 63.57 -36.96
C THR A 48 -3.40 63.12 -35.61
N ALA A 49 -2.30 62.36 -35.52
CA ALA A 49 -0.86 62.59 -35.88
C ALA A 49 -0.13 63.59 -34.93
N GLU A 50 1.11 63.38 -34.45
CA GLU A 50 2.26 62.59 -34.98
C GLU A 50 2.85 61.47 -34.07
N ARG A 51 4.19 61.25 -34.10
CA ARG A 51 4.90 59.97 -33.85
C ARG A 51 5.60 59.86 -32.50
N THR A 52 5.58 58.66 -31.91
CA THR A 52 6.78 57.93 -31.41
C THR A 52 6.44 56.46 -31.14
N HIS A 53 7.43 55.55 -31.15
CA HIS A 53 7.20 54.10 -31.09
C HIS A 53 7.06 53.53 -29.66
N PRO A 54 6.02 52.71 -29.38
CA PRO A 54 5.97 51.82 -28.22
C PRO A 54 6.12 50.32 -28.60
N SER A 55 6.65 49.52 -27.68
CA SER A 55 6.78 48.06 -27.83
C SER A 55 5.43 47.31 -27.77
N PRO A 56 5.27 46.15 -28.43
CA PRO A 56 4.02 45.39 -28.41
C PRO A 56 3.70 44.80 -27.03
N ARG A 57 2.42 44.86 -26.64
CA ARG A 57 1.91 44.33 -25.37
C ARG A 57 1.90 42.80 -25.34
N GLY A 58 2.00 42.24 -24.14
CA GLY A 58 1.94 40.79 -23.94
C GLY A 58 0.56 40.18 -24.25
N VAL A 59 0.57 39.03 -24.91
CA VAL A 59 -0.64 38.20 -25.15
C VAL A 59 -0.97 37.39 -23.90
N SER A 60 -2.25 37.33 -23.55
CA SER A 60 -2.78 36.50 -22.46
C SER A 60 -2.51 35.00 -22.72
N LYS A 61 -1.69 34.37 -21.87
CA LYS A 61 -1.42 32.93 -21.93
C LYS A 61 -2.60 32.15 -21.36
N GLU A 62 -3.40 31.52 -22.23
CA GLU A 62 -4.29 30.46 -21.79
C GLU A 62 -3.49 29.26 -21.23
N PRO A 63 -3.86 28.71 -20.06
CA PRO A 63 -3.19 27.53 -19.51
C PRO A 63 -3.67 26.27 -20.23
N PHE A 64 -2.80 25.65 -21.03
CA PHE A 64 -3.08 24.38 -21.71
C PHE A 64 -3.41 23.26 -20.70
N ILE A 65 -4.68 22.84 -20.67
CA ILE A 65 -5.18 21.81 -19.76
C ILE A 65 -4.64 20.42 -20.17
N THR A 66 -3.55 20.00 -19.53
CA THR A 66 -3.07 18.61 -19.62
C THR A 66 -4.00 17.70 -18.82
N VAL A 67 -4.86 16.93 -19.50
CA VAL A 67 -5.78 15.98 -18.87
C VAL A 67 -4.99 14.90 -18.09
N PRO A 68 -5.12 14.80 -16.76
CA PRO A 68 -4.44 13.76 -16.00
C PRO A 68 -5.10 12.39 -16.25
N THR A 69 -4.31 11.32 -16.30
CA THR A 69 -4.85 9.96 -16.31
C THR A 69 -5.53 9.62 -14.97
N LEU A 70 -6.60 8.82 -14.96
CA LEU A 70 -7.25 8.37 -13.71
C LEU A 70 -6.26 7.80 -12.68
N SER A 71 -5.25 7.03 -13.13
CA SER A 71 -4.22 6.48 -12.24
C SER A 71 -3.37 7.51 -11.51
N SER A 72 -3.23 8.75 -12.01
CA SER A 72 -2.51 9.82 -11.31
C SER A 72 -3.41 10.65 -10.40
N MET A 73 -4.73 10.64 -10.62
CA MET A 73 -5.69 11.27 -9.69
C MET A 73 -5.88 10.43 -8.41
N VAL A 74 -6.02 9.11 -8.56
CA VAL A 74 -6.34 8.21 -7.43
C VAL A 74 -5.15 7.98 -6.48
N GLN A 75 -3.91 8.08 -6.96
CA GLN A 75 -2.71 7.85 -6.14
C GLN A 75 -2.44 8.91 -5.06
N GLY A 76 -3.22 10.00 -5.02
CA GLY A 76 -3.17 11.01 -3.96
C GLY A 76 -4.11 10.75 -2.77
N LEU A 77 -5.07 9.82 -2.87
CA LEU A 77 -6.03 9.57 -1.79
C LEU A 77 -5.63 8.40 -0.89
N SER A 78 -5.63 8.64 0.42
CA SER A 78 -5.63 7.61 1.47
C SER A 78 -6.99 6.88 1.57
N LEU A 79 -7.44 6.28 0.47
CA LEU A 79 -8.64 5.42 0.42
C LEU A 79 -8.33 4.09 1.12
N GLU A 80 -8.52 4.07 2.45
CA GLU A 80 -8.26 2.92 3.32
C GLU A 80 -8.80 1.58 2.76
N THR A 81 -7.90 0.74 2.26
CA THR A 81 -8.02 -0.72 2.46
C THR A 81 -7.30 -1.03 3.78
N ALA A 82 -7.95 -1.76 4.68
CA ALA A 82 -7.50 -1.84 6.06
C ALA A 82 -6.23 -2.70 6.22
N PRO A 83 -5.09 -2.14 6.69
CA PRO A 83 -3.91 -2.95 6.97
C PRO A 83 -4.11 -3.78 8.24
N ARG A 84 -3.95 -5.11 8.13
CA ARG A 84 -3.92 -6.01 9.29
C ARG A 84 -2.70 -5.71 10.18
N PRO A 85 -2.80 -5.89 11.51
CA PRO A 85 -1.64 -5.79 12.40
C PRO A 85 -0.68 -6.98 12.20
N PRO A 86 0.65 -6.80 12.36
CA PRO A 86 1.61 -7.89 12.29
C PRO A 86 1.47 -8.86 13.47
N LEU A 87 1.68 -10.15 13.22
CA LEU A 87 1.76 -11.18 14.25
C LEU A 87 3.20 -11.28 14.77
N VAL A 88 3.39 -11.07 16.08
CA VAL A 88 4.66 -11.38 16.75
C VAL A 88 4.74 -12.89 16.97
N PHE A 89 5.67 -13.56 16.29
CA PHE A 89 5.98 -14.97 16.53
C PHE A 89 7.20 -15.12 17.44
N SER A 90 7.03 -15.88 18.53
CA SER A 90 8.14 -16.41 19.32
C SER A 90 8.55 -17.77 18.76
N GLY A 91 9.83 -17.97 18.49
CA GLY A 91 10.35 -19.16 17.84
C GLY A 91 10.78 -20.26 18.81
N ARG A 92 10.24 -21.47 18.63
CA ARG A 92 10.89 -22.74 19.01
C ARG A 92 10.57 -23.79 17.94
N GLY A 93 11.60 -24.44 17.41
CA GLY A 93 11.44 -25.64 16.57
C GLY A 93 11.55 -26.92 17.40
N ILE A 94 11.14 -28.05 16.80
CA ILE A 94 11.48 -29.42 17.21
C ILE A 94 11.20 -30.37 16.04
N ALA A 95 11.82 -31.56 16.04
CA ALA A 95 11.82 -32.51 14.93
C ALA A 95 10.46 -33.18 14.63
N GLY A 96 10.33 -33.76 13.43
CA GLY A 96 9.12 -34.44 12.96
C GLY A 96 9.07 -35.96 13.17
N ARG A 97 7.98 -36.56 12.68
CA ARG A 97 7.77 -38.00 12.45
C ARG A 97 6.91 -38.19 11.19
N GLY A 98 6.86 -39.40 10.65
CA GLY A 98 6.02 -39.77 9.50
C GLY A 98 5.26 -41.09 9.71
N MET A 99 4.80 -41.69 8.59
CA MET A 99 3.95 -42.89 8.45
C MET A 99 2.47 -42.75 8.86
N GLY A 100 1.61 -43.45 8.11
CA GLY A 100 0.15 -43.44 8.24
C GLY A 100 -0.56 -43.63 6.89
N ASP A 101 -0.73 -44.88 6.46
CA ASP A 101 -1.39 -45.28 5.19
C ASP A 101 -2.94 -45.29 5.27
N ILE A 102 -3.58 -45.83 4.21
CA ILE A 102 -5.01 -46.22 4.09
C ILE A 102 -5.92 -45.02 3.67
N MET A 103 -6.80 -45.09 2.65
CA MET A 103 -7.36 -46.22 1.86
C MET A 103 -7.61 -45.86 0.38
N LYS A 104 -7.71 -46.87 -0.51
CA LYS A 104 -8.36 -46.77 -1.84
C LYS A 104 -9.80 -47.29 -1.79
N PRO A 105 -10.63 -46.97 -2.79
CA PRO A 105 -11.43 -48.02 -3.44
C PRO A 105 -11.14 -48.21 -4.95
N ASN A 106 -11.31 -49.46 -5.39
CA ASN A 106 -11.56 -49.94 -6.77
C ASN A 106 -13.10 -50.13 -6.93
N ALA A 107 -13.74 -50.42 -8.08
CA ALA A 107 -13.45 -50.31 -9.52
C ALA A 107 -14.79 -50.54 -10.30
N ASP A 108 -14.71 -50.64 -11.64
CA ASP A 108 -15.62 -51.31 -12.62
C ASP A 108 -15.91 -50.38 -13.84
N ILE A 109 -15.52 -50.67 -15.09
CA ILE A 109 -15.66 -51.82 -16.02
C ILE A 109 -16.77 -51.57 -17.07
N LEU A 110 -16.35 -51.08 -18.26
CA LEU A 110 -16.82 -51.33 -19.64
C LEU A 110 -16.01 -50.39 -20.56
N GLY A 111 -15.65 -50.68 -21.82
CA GLY A 111 -15.66 -51.94 -22.58
C GLY A 111 -15.12 -51.71 -24.01
N GLN A 112 -14.27 -52.63 -24.50
CA GLN A 112 -13.86 -52.89 -25.90
C GLN A 112 -13.70 -51.72 -26.92
N GLN A 113 -12.51 -51.60 -27.53
CA GLN A 113 -12.26 -52.13 -28.89
C GLN A 113 -10.75 -52.19 -29.23
N VAL A 114 -10.39 -52.90 -30.30
CA VAL A 114 -9.01 -53.33 -30.64
C VAL A 114 -8.74 -53.16 -32.14
N TYR A 115 -7.54 -52.72 -32.53
CA TYR A 115 -6.91 -53.12 -33.80
C TYR A 115 -5.36 -53.04 -33.75
N ALA A 116 -4.71 -53.90 -34.52
CA ALA A 116 -3.26 -53.92 -34.81
C ALA A 116 -3.02 -53.64 -36.31
N GLY A 117 -1.82 -53.37 -36.84
CA GLY A 117 -0.47 -53.24 -36.27
C GLY A 117 0.63 -53.34 -37.36
N LEU A 118 1.89 -53.55 -36.95
CA LEU A 118 3.06 -54.04 -37.74
C LEU A 118 3.79 -53.14 -38.79
N ARG A 119 5.10 -52.97 -38.52
CA ARG A 119 6.30 -53.01 -39.43
C ARG A 119 6.45 -52.05 -40.64
N ALA A 120 7.54 -51.27 -40.61
CA ALA A 120 8.63 -51.36 -41.62
C ALA A 120 9.98 -50.73 -41.13
N ARG A 121 11.11 -51.33 -41.53
CA ARG A 121 12.51 -50.84 -41.61
C ARG A 121 13.15 -51.60 -42.79
N PRO A 122 14.03 -51.00 -43.62
CA PRO A 122 15.50 -50.92 -43.39
C PRO A 122 16.04 -49.48 -43.56
N ALA A 123 17.20 -49.02 -43.09
CA ALA A 123 18.59 -49.51 -42.90
C ALA A 123 19.57 -48.97 -43.97
N GLY A 124 20.80 -48.65 -43.55
CA GLY A 124 21.87 -48.06 -44.39
C GLY A 124 23.10 -47.71 -43.54
N ASP A 125 24.11 -48.59 -43.55
CA ASP A 125 25.30 -48.55 -42.68
C ASP A 125 26.58 -48.14 -43.43
N SER A 126 27.51 -47.46 -42.73
CA SER A 126 29.00 -47.56 -42.83
C SER A 126 29.59 -46.68 -41.71
N LYS A 127 30.41 -47.10 -40.72
CA LYS A 127 31.57 -48.02 -40.59
C LYS A 127 32.87 -47.55 -41.31
N VAL A 128 34.08 -47.75 -40.75
CA VAL A 128 34.49 -48.33 -39.43
C VAL A 128 35.08 -47.21 -38.52
N GLU A 129 36.16 -47.22 -37.72
CA GLU A 129 37.20 -48.19 -37.27
C GLU A 129 37.80 -47.77 -35.89
N ARG A 130 38.87 -48.44 -35.41
CA ARG A 130 39.58 -48.22 -34.12
C ARG A 130 41.11 -48.26 -34.25
N VAL A 131 41.82 -47.70 -33.25
CA VAL A 131 43.18 -48.14 -32.84
C VAL A 131 43.33 -48.17 -31.31
N LEU A 132 43.87 -49.27 -30.79
CA LEU A 132 44.45 -49.52 -29.44
C LEU A 132 45.40 -50.74 -29.63
N PRO A 133 46.58 -50.85 -28.96
CA PRO A 133 46.62 -51.35 -27.57
C PRO A 133 47.87 -50.94 -26.71
N GLY A 134 47.88 -51.27 -25.40
CA GLY A 134 49.08 -51.13 -24.54
C GLY A 134 48.95 -51.67 -23.10
N ARG A 135 49.81 -52.63 -22.71
CA ARG A 135 49.89 -53.34 -21.39
C ARG A 135 50.42 -52.43 -20.24
N GLY A 136 50.26 -52.74 -18.94
CA GLY A 136 49.53 -53.83 -18.25
C GLY A 136 50.09 -54.19 -16.83
N LYS A 137 49.64 -55.34 -16.28
CA LYS A 137 50.07 -56.07 -15.04
C LYS A 137 49.53 -55.69 -13.62
N TYR A 138 48.99 -56.75 -13.01
CA TYR A 138 48.74 -57.09 -11.58
C TYR A 138 49.70 -56.55 -10.49
N VAL A 139 49.19 -56.42 -9.25
CA VAL A 139 49.44 -57.32 -8.07
C VAL A 139 48.52 -56.93 -6.87
N GLN A 140 48.44 -57.78 -5.84
CA GLN A 140 47.54 -57.73 -4.67
C GLN A 140 48.36 -57.97 -3.37
N SER A 141 47.78 -57.73 -2.17
CA SER A 141 48.39 -57.93 -0.82
C SER A 141 49.46 -56.87 -0.43
N GLU A 142 49.84 -56.61 0.83
CA GLU A 142 49.29 -56.98 2.16
C GLU A 142 49.80 -56.00 3.26
N LYS A 143 49.48 -56.23 4.54
CA LYS A 143 50.06 -55.49 5.69
C LYS A 143 51.42 -56.07 6.10
N PRO A 144 52.23 -55.29 6.85
CA PRO A 144 52.61 -55.77 8.19
C PRO A 144 52.44 -54.70 9.31
N PHE A 145 53.06 -54.94 10.47
CA PHE A 145 52.77 -54.33 11.78
C PHE A 145 54.00 -53.65 12.42
N TRP A 146 53.91 -53.30 13.72
CA TRP A 146 54.92 -52.72 14.63
C TRP A 146 55.09 -51.17 14.59
N GLY A 147 55.25 -50.46 15.71
CA GLY A 147 55.06 -50.85 17.13
C GLY A 147 55.65 -49.86 18.17
N LEU A 148 55.00 -49.77 19.35
CA LEU A 148 55.46 -49.13 20.63
C LEU A 148 55.61 -47.58 20.62
N ASP A 149 55.54 -46.83 21.73
CA ASP A 149 55.29 -47.12 23.17
C ASP A 149 54.21 -46.14 23.73
N LYS A 150 53.37 -46.51 24.72
CA LYS A 150 53.48 -46.22 26.19
C LYS A 150 53.92 -44.77 26.53
N THR A 151 53.25 -44.04 27.43
CA THR A 151 52.89 -44.44 28.82
C THR A 151 51.42 -44.26 29.21
N SER A 152 50.99 -45.02 30.23
CA SER A 152 49.68 -44.95 30.90
C SER A 152 49.78 -44.32 32.30
N ILE A 153 48.65 -44.02 32.94
CA ILE A 153 48.32 -44.51 34.30
C ILE A 153 46.82 -44.31 34.64
N LEU A 154 46.19 -45.39 35.14
CA LEU A 154 44.92 -45.59 35.91
C LEU A 154 43.74 -44.58 35.78
N GLY A 155 42.46 -44.99 35.67
CA GLY A 155 41.78 -46.28 35.96
C GLY A 155 40.99 -46.21 37.28
N ARG A 156 39.74 -46.70 37.44
CA ARG A 156 38.90 -47.74 36.78
C ARG A 156 37.45 -47.19 36.63
N GLY A 157 36.39 -47.89 36.17
CA GLY A 157 36.20 -49.27 35.68
C GLY A 157 34.74 -49.54 35.20
N ARG A 158 34.50 -50.69 34.56
CA ARG A 158 33.18 -51.27 34.15
C ARG A 158 32.81 -52.43 35.11
N PRO A 159 31.54 -52.92 35.26
CA PRO A 159 30.68 -53.37 34.14
C PRO A 159 29.13 -53.20 34.31
N TYR A 160 28.38 -53.67 33.30
CA TYR A 160 26.95 -54.05 33.41
C TYR A 160 26.83 -55.49 33.93
N PRO A 161 25.76 -55.82 34.67
CA PRO A 161 24.69 -56.66 34.09
C PRO A 161 23.26 -56.15 34.45
N GLY A 162 22.24 -56.81 33.90
CA GLY A 162 20.85 -56.78 34.45
C GLY A 162 20.54 -58.07 35.23
N PRO A 163 19.25 -58.44 35.47
CA PRO A 163 18.01 -57.79 35.02
C PRO A 163 16.91 -57.65 36.13
N PHE A 164 15.72 -57.18 35.70
CA PHE A 164 14.38 -57.33 36.31
C PHE A 164 13.85 -56.43 37.47
N THR A 165 12.56 -56.09 37.29
CA THR A 165 11.45 -55.87 38.24
C THR A 165 11.31 -54.63 39.16
N SER A 166 10.11 -54.05 39.03
CA SER A 166 9.23 -53.46 40.07
C SER A 166 9.20 -51.93 40.29
N ALA A 167 8.00 -51.48 40.67
CA ALA A 167 7.53 -50.20 41.23
C ALA A 167 8.24 -48.87 40.86
N VAL A 168 7.47 -47.93 40.30
CA VAL A 168 7.76 -46.49 40.36
C VAL A 168 6.82 -45.85 41.37
N GLU A 169 7.33 -45.52 42.56
CA GLU A 169 6.64 -44.61 43.49
C GLU A 169 6.86 -43.15 43.08
N SER A 170 5.90 -42.29 43.42
CA SER A 170 5.90 -40.87 43.08
C SER A 170 6.43 -40.00 44.23
N LEU A 171 7.37 -39.10 43.90
CA LEU A 171 7.85 -38.05 44.80
C LEU A 171 7.64 -36.66 44.19
N PRO A 172 7.49 -35.60 45.02
CA PRO A 172 6.67 -34.44 44.66
C PRO A 172 7.39 -33.35 43.84
N ALA A 173 6.59 -32.50 43.19
CA ALA A 173 7.04 -31.36 42.41
C ALA A 173 7.65 -30.23 43.29
N PRO A 174 8.65 -29.48 42.78
CA PRO A 174 9.32 -28.43 43.54
C PRO A 174 8.45 -27.18 43.75
N SER A 175 8.53 -26.59 44.94
CA SER A 175 7.77 -25.39 45.31
C SER A 175 8.40 -24.11 44.76
N ILE A 176 7.66 -23.39 43.91
CA ILE A 176 8.07 -22.07 43.40
C ILE A 176 7.79 -21.02 44.47
N LYS A 177 8.83 -20.45 45.08
CA LYS A 177 8.70 -19.27 45.95
C LYS A 177 8.43 -18.02 45.08
N PRO A 178 7.56 -17.08 45.52
CA PRO A 178 7.33 -15.84 44.79
C PRO A 178 8.59 -14.96 44.82
N SER A 179 8.94 -14.39 43.67
CA SER A 179 10.05 -13.44 43.53
C SER A 179 9.73 -12.10 44.21
N ALA A 180 10.70 -11.52 44.92
CA ALA A 180 10.60 -10.16 45.43
C ALA A 180 10.41 -9.13 44.28
N PRO A 181 9.71 -8.01 44.52
CA PRO A 181 9.57 -6.95 43.53
C PRO A 181 10.94 -6.28 43.25
N PRO A 182 11.20 -5.81 42.01
CA PRO A 182 12.42 -5.10 41.69
C PRO A 182 12.52 -3.78 42.47
N ILE A 183 13.72 -3.48 42.95
CA ILE A 183 14.07 -2.20 43.57
C ILE A 183 14.09 -1.11 42.49
N VAL A 184 13.76 0.13 42.87
CA VAL A 184 13.77 1.28 41.95
C VAL A 184 15.22 1.58 41.54
N SER A 185 15.50 1.43 40.24
CA SER A 185 16.73 1.86 39.59
C SER A 185 16.55 3.28 39.03
N ASP A 186 17.18 4.28 39.63
CA ASP A 186 17.23 5.67 39.11
C ASP A 186 18.27 5.83 37.97
N ASP A 187 18.52 4.76 37.21
CA ASP A 187 19.43 4.77 36.06
C ASP A 187 18.90 5.75 34.99
N PRO A 188 19.66 6.81 34.65
CA PRO A 188 19.23 7.76 33.63
C PRO A 188 19.20 7.08 32.27
N VAL A 189 18.07 7.19 31.57
CA VAL A 189 17.90 6.64 30.21
C VAL A 189 19.03 7.15 29.31
N ASP A 190 19.81 6.22 28.74
CA ASP A 190 21.00 6.49 27.93
C ASP A 190 20.80 7.68 26.98
N LYS A 191 21.48 8.78 27.27
CA LYS A 191 21.51 9.97 26.42
C LYS A 191 22.44 9.71 25.23
N LYS A 192 22.01 8.84 24.30
CA LYS A 192 22.64 8.68 22.99
C LYS A 192 22.82 10.06 22.34
N GLU A 193 23.99 10.29 21.75
CA GLU A 193 24.24 11.51 20.99
C GLU A 193 23.26 11.66 19.82
N PRO A 194 22.82 12.89 19.50
CA PRO A 194 21.86 13.12 18.41
C PRO A 194 22.48 12.79 17.05
N LEU A 195 21.82 11.91 16.29
CA LEU A 195 22.31 11.46 14.98
C LEU A 195 22.46 12.62 13.99
N LYS A 196 23.63 12.72 13.36
CA LYS A 196 23.94 13.74 12.35
C LYS A 196 23.22 13.46 11.01
N LYS A 197 21.94 13.80 10.96
CA LYS A 197 21.04 13.59 9.81
C LYS A 197 20.79 14.84 8.94
N GLN A 198 21.17 16.04 9.39
CA GLN A 198 20.99 17.26 8.61
C GLN A 198 22.01 17.39 7.46
N GLY A 199 21.52 17.70 6.26
CA GLY A 199 22.29 18.10 5.08
C GLY A 199 22.47 19.61 4.97
N SER A 200 23.44 20.05 4.16
CA SER A 200 23.85 21.45 4.00
C SER A 200 23.63 22.03 2.59
N LYS A 201 23.16 21.25 1.60
CA LYS A 201 23.04 21.70 0.20
C LYS A 201 21.62 22.12 -0.15
N GLY A 202 21.50 23.13 -1.02
CA GLY A 202 20.22 23.70 -1.44
C GLY A 202 19.96 25.09 -0.84
N VAL A 203 18.78 25.64 -1.11
CA VAL A 203 18.35 26.97 -0.63
C VAL A 203 17.36 26.79 0.52
N THR A 204 17.62 27.44 1.67
CA THR A 204 16.73 27.39 2.83
C THR A 204 15.40 28.10 2.55
N ILE A 205 14.28 27.49 2.94
CA ILE A 205 12.93 28.05 2.81
C ILE A 205 12.11 27.91 4.10
N PRO A 206 11.18 28.84 4.37
CA PRO A 206 10.25 28.74 5.49
C PRO A 206 9.16 27.69 5.21
N LEU A 207 9.00 26.75 6.12
CA LEU A 207 8.01 25.66 6.04
C LEU A 207 7.03 25.73 7.21
N ALA A 208 5.85 25.14 7.02
CA ALA A 208 4.96 24.75 8.10
C ALA A 208 4.60 23.27 7.97
N LEU A 209 4.29 22.63 9.09
CA LEU A 209 4.02 21.20 9.21
C LEU A 209 2.69 20.98 9.92
N ASN A 210 1.94 19.94 9.57
CA ASN A 210 0.70 19.59 10.29
C ASN A 210 0.93 18.91 11.67
N LEU A 211 2.00 19.31 12.34
CA LEU A 211 2.33 19.01 13.71
C LEU A 211 1.88 20.19 14.58
N ILE A 212 1.21 19.90 15.68
CA ILE A 212 0.88 20.86 16.74
C ILE A 212 1.78 20.54 17.93
N GLN A 213 2.51 21.52 18.44
CA GLN A 213 3.39 21.34 19.60
C GLN A 213 2.56 20.94 20.82
N ILE A 214 3.04 19.95 21.58
CA ILE A 214 2.49 19.63 22.89
C ILE A 214 3.45 20.16 23.95
N HIS A 215 2.94 21.05 24.81
CA HIS A 215 3.63 21.51 26.00
C HIS A 215 3.18 20.71 27.22
N CYS A 216 4.14 20.20 27.99
CA CYS A 216 3.89 19.47 29.22
C CYS A 216 4.25 20.35 30.42
N LYS A 217 3.26 20.69 31.25
CA LYS A 217 3.45 21.50 32.48
C LYS A 217 3.86 20.67 33.70
N ASN A 218 3.48 19.39 33.73
CA ASN A 218 3.86 18.49 34.82
C ASN A 218 5.35 18.15 34.73
N GLU A 219 6.04 18.05 35.86
CA GLU A 219 7.45 17.67 35.92
C GLU A 219 7.69 16.20 35.52
N ALA A 220 6.74 15.33 35.88
CA ALA A 220 6.81 13.89 35.64
C ALA A 220 5.42 13.25 35.47
N VAL A 221 5.41 12.04 34.90
CA VAL A 221 4.28 11.10 34.94
C VAL A 221 4.71 9.89 35.76
N TYR A 222 3.90 9.50 36.75
CA TYR A 222 4.26 8.45 37.69
C TYR A 222 3.62 7.13 37.27
N GLN A 223 4.45 6.09 37.06
CA GLN A 223 4.02 4.75 36.66
C GLN A 223 4.02 3.80 37.86
N TYR A 224 2.86 3.21 38.14
CA TYR A 224 2.65 2.23 39.20
C TYR A 224 2.21 0.88 38.64
N HIS A 225 2.58 -0.20 39.31
CA HIS A 225 2.02 -1.53 39.10
C HIS A 225 0.92 -1.78 40.14
N VAL A 226 -0.21 -2.35 39.69
CA VAL A 226 -1.37 -2.69 40.53
C VAL A 226 -1.55 -4.20 40.52
N THR A 227 -1.27 -4.85 41.65
CA THR A 227 -1.52 -6.27 41.87
C THR A 227 -2.81 -6.46 42.66
N PHE A 228 -3.60 -7.48 42.30
CA PHE A 228 -4.87 -7.84 42.94
C PHE A 228 -4.69 -9.18 43.68
N SER A 229 -5.16 -9.29 44.92
CA SER A 229 -5.08 -10.50 45.74
C SER A 229 -6.42 -10.75 46.45
N PRO A 230 -7.21 -11.78 46.07
CA PRO A 230 -6.93 -12.75 45.00
C PRO A 230 -6.86 -12.13 43.59
N ASN A 231 -6.21 -12.84 42.66
CA ASN A 231 -6.03 -12.38 41.29
C ASN A 231 -7.37 -12.25 40.54
N ILE A 232 -7.50 -11.22 39.71
CA ILE A 232 -8.72 -10.91 38.97
C ILE A 232 -8.42 -10.92 37.47
N GLU A 233 -8.81 -11.99 36.77
CA GLU A 233 -8.54 -12.14 35.34
C GLU A 233 -9.16 -11.01 34.50
N TYR A 234 -10.44 -10.70 34.76
CA TYR A 234 -11.22 -9.73 33.98
C TYR A 234 -10.72 -8.28 34.16
N LYS A 235 -10.09 -7.74 33.12
CA LYS A 235 -9.61 -6.33 33.05
C LYS A 235 -10.72 -5.31 33.35
N SER A 236 -11.96 -5.57 32.94
CA SER A 236 -13.13 -4.71 33.24
C SER A 236 -13.45 -4.65 34.73
N MET A 237 -13.34 -5.78 35.45
CA MET A 237 -13.53 -5.85 36.89
C MET A 237 -12.41 -5.11 37.63
N ARG A 238 -11.14 -5.33 37.24
CA ARG A 238 -9.98 -4.57 37.75
C ARG A 238 -10.14 -3.05 37.57
N LEU A 239 -10.61 -2.61 36.39
CA LEU A 239 -10.90 -1.20 36.10
C LEU A 239 -12.03 -0.62 36.98
N ARG A 240 -13.02 -1.44 37.37
CA ARG A 240 -14.10 -1.01 38.28
C ARG A 240 -13.60 -0.91 39.72
N MET A 241 -12.92 -1.94 40.20
CA MET A 241 -12.31 -1.99 41.54
C MET A 241 -11.36 -0.81 41.77
N LEU A 242 -10.49 -0.50 40.80
CA LEU A 242 -9.58 0.64 40.93
C LEU A 242 -10.32 1.99 40.99
N LYS A 243 -11.43 2.15 40.23
CA LYS A 243 -12.25 3.37 40.25
C LYS A 243 -12.99 3.59 41.57
N GLU A 244 -13.25 2.55 42.34
CA GLU A 244 -13.90 2.67 43.66
C GLU A 244 -12.97 3.33 44.70
N HIS A 245 -11.68 3.52 44.37
CA HIS A 245 -10.69 4.25 45.15
C HIS A 245 -10.22 5.58 44.51
N GLN A 246 -11.05 6.19 43.65
CA GLN A 246 -10.75 7.46 42.98
C GLN A 246 -10.39 8.60 43.96
N SER A 247 -10.90 8.57 45.20
CA SER A 247 -10.54 9.53 46.26
C SER A 247 -9.07 9.44 46.71
N VAL A 248 -8.42 8.28 46.58
CA VAL A 248 -7.01 8.06 46.97
C VAL A 248 -6.07 8.16 45.77
N ILE A 249 -6.53 7.70 44.62
CA ILE A 249 -5.76 7.65 43.36
C ILE A 249 -5.83 9.00 42.61
N GLY A 250 -6.83 9.82 42.92
CA GLY A 250 -7.19 11.03 42.19
C GLY A 250 -8.11 10.74 41.00
N ASP A 251 -8.85 11.77 40.58
CA ASP A 251 -9.81 11.73 39.45
C ASP A 251 -9.18 11.39 38.08
N ILE A 252 -7.85 11.36 37.99
CA ILE A 252 -7.10 11.45 36.74
C ILE A 252 -6.12 10.28 36.68
N SER A 253 -6.58 9.18 36.07
CA SER A 253 -5.80 7.95 35.97
C SER A 253 -5.92 7.30 34.60
N ALA A 254 -4.81 6.82 34.05
CA ALA A 254 -4.79 5.94 32.89
C ALA A 254 -4.37 4.53 33.36
N PHE A 255 -5.26 3.54 33.21
CA PHE A 255 -5.05 2.19 33.73
C PHE A 255 -5.27 1.13 32.66
N ASP A 256 -4.27 0.28 32.42
CA ASP A 256 -4.35 -0.81 31.44
C ASP A 256 -4.84 -2.15 32.02
N GLY A 257 -5.07 -2.22 33.33
CA GLY A 257 -5.40 -3.43 34.08
C GLY A 257 -4.29 -3.90 35.00
N PHE A 258 -3.03 -3.54 34.75
CA PHE A 258 -1.87 -3.84 35.60
C PHE A 258 -0.93 -2.64 35.80
N LEU A 259 -0.84 -1.74 34.82
CA LEU A 259 -0.07 -0.50 34.91
C LEU A 259 -1.02 0.70 35.01
N LEU A 260 -0.76 1.52 36.02
CA LEU A 260 -1.47 2.75 36.38
C LEU A 260 -0.52 3.92 36.18
N TYR A 261 -0.93 4.90 35.38
CA TYR A 261 -0.21 6.16 35.18
C TYR A 261 -1.00 7.28 35.83
N LEU A 262 -0.31 8.16 36.57
CA LEU A 262 -0.89 9.33 37.25
C LEU A 262 -0.06 10.59 36.97
N PRO A 263 -0.70 11.78 36.90
CA PRO A 263 -0.01 13.06 36.85
C PRO A 263 0.56 13.49 38.22
N ILE A 264 0.20 12.81 39.31
CA ILE A 264 0.53 13.16 40.70
C ILE A 264 1.29 12.00 41.36
N LYS A 265 2.24 12.32 42.25
CA LYS A 265 2.98 11.32 43.05
C LYS A 265 2.15 10.86 44.25
N LEU A 266 1.97 9.56 44.40
CA LEU A 266 1.29 8.97 45.56
C LEU A 266 2.24 8.88 46.77
N PRO A 267 1.75 9.09 48.00
CA PRO A 267 2.54 8.92 49.21
C PRO A 267 2.78 7.44 49.52
N GLN A 268 3.88 6.90 48.99
CA GLN A 268 4.37 5.52 49.16
C GLN A 268 3.44 4.42 48.60
N ASN A 269 3.74 3.15 48.91
CA ASN A 269 2.98 1.99 48.41
C ASN A 269 1.60 1.93 49.06
N ILE A 270 0.53 2.10 48.29
CA ILE A 270 -0.84 2.09 48.82
C ILE A 270 -1.43 0.68 48.75
N ASN A 271 -1.88 0.16 49.88
CA ASN A 271 -2.74 -1.02 49.95
C ASN A 271 -4.20 -0.56 50.12
N LEU A 272 -5.10 -1.05 49.28
CA LEU A 272 -6.53 -0.73 49.26
C LEU A 272 -7.32 -2.03 49.32
N LYS A 273 -8.54 -1.99 49.86
CA LYS A 273 -9.46 -3.13 49.93
C LYS A 273 -10.77 -2.78 49.24
N CYS A 274 -11.23 -3.64 48.33
CA CYS A 274 -12.56 -3.57 47.75
C CYS A 274 -13.27 -4.92 47.84
N GLU A 275 -14.60 -4.92 47.75
CA GLU A 275 -15.39 -6.14 47.72
C GLU A 275 -15.72 -6.57 46.28
N ARG A 276 -15.50 -7.85 45.95
CA ARG A 276 -15.84 -8.39 44.64
C ARG A 276 -17.34 -8.70 44.56
N LYS A 277 -18.08 -7.76 43.96
CA LYS A 277 -19.55 -7.73 43.80
C LYS A 277 -20.20 -8.90 43.02
N THR A 278 -19.46 -9.96 42.70
CA THR A 278 -19.98 -11.23 42.17
C THR A 278 -20.18 -12.28 43.27
N ASP A 279 -19.49 -12.17 44.40
CA ASP A 279 -19.38 -13.24 45.41
C ASP A 279 -18.95 -12.76 46.81
N GLY A 280 -18.82 -11.45 47.04
CA GLY A 280 -18.47 -10.87 48.34
C GLY A 280 -17.00 -11.01 48.76
N THR A 281 -16.12 -11.57 47.91
CA THR A 281 -14.72 -11.79 48.28
C THR A 281 -13.98 -10.46 48.46
N GLU A 282 -13.31 -10.27 49.59
CA GLU A 282 -12.40 -9.13 49.78
C GLU A 282 -11.19 -9.26 48.83
N VAL A 283 -10.93 -8.21 48.05
CA VAL A 283 -9.78 -8.11 47.16
C VAL A 283 -8.87 -6.98 47.63
N ASN A 284 -7.63 -7.34 47.94
CA ASN A 284 -6.58 -6.41 48.28
C ASN A 284 -5.90 -5.93 46.98
N LEU A 285 -5.95 -4.63 46.71
CA LEU A 285 -5.21 -3.96 45.65
C LEU A 285 -3.94 -3.36 46.24
N LYS A 286 -2.77 -3.75 45.73
CA LYS A 286 -1.49 -3.16 46.11
C LYS A 286 -0.94 -2.35 44.94
N ILE A 287 -0.81 -1.04 45.15
CA ILE A 287 -0.30 -0.06 44.19
C ILE A 287 1.15 0.25 44.55
N GLN A 288 2.09 -0.12 43.68
CA GLN A 288 3.52 0.09 43.89
C GLN A 288 4.11 0.97 42.79
N MET A 289 4.86 2.03 43.15
CA MET A 289 5.56 2.85 42.16
C MET A 289 6.66 2.02 41.50
N THR A 290 6.79 2.15 40.17
CA THR A 290 7.76 1.38 39.37
C THR A 290 8.72 2.27 38.60
N LYS A 291 8.24 3.38 38.01
CA LYS A 291 9.07 4.35 37.31
C LYS A 291 8.53 5.77 37.47
N ILE A 292 9.44 6.74 37.50
CA ILE A 292 9.15 8.14 37.24
C ILE A 292 9.47 8.37 35.76
N LEU A 293 8.52 8.89 34.98
CA LEU A 293 8.67 9.09 33.54
C LEU A 293 8.73 10.59 33.24
N GLU A 294 9.68 10.97 32.38
CA GLU A 294 9.62 12.24 31.67
C GLU A 294 8.25 12.37 30.96
N PRO A 295 7.53 13.50 31.05
CA PRO A 295 6.24 13.65 30.37
C PRO A 295 6.35 13.41 28.87
N SER A 296 7.40 13.94 28.22
CA SER A 296 7.63 13.76 26.79
C SER A 296 8.14 12.35 26.40
N SER A 297 8.24 11.42 27.35
CA SER A 297 8.67 10.03 27.12
C SER A 297 7.80 9.28 26.13
N GLU A 298 8.43 8.43 25.32
CA GLU A 298 7.74 7.58 24.35
C GLU A 298 6.84 6.53 25.03
N LEU A 299 7.12 6.19 26.29
CA LEU A 299 6.26 5.36 27.14
C LEU A 299 4.92 6.04 27.48
N CYS A 300 4.84 7.37 27.39
CA CYS A 300 3.61 8.14 27.64
C CYS A 300 2.70 8.20 26.40
N ILE A 301 3.26 8.11 25.19
CA ILE A 301 2.54 8.24 23.91
C ILE A 301 1.32 7.30 23.81
N PRO A 302 1.35 6.01 24.20
CA PRO A 302 0.19 5.13 24.12
C PRO A 302 -1.01 5.63 24.94
N PHE A 303 -0.78 6.20 26.12
CA PHE A 303 -1.87 6.69 26.98
C PHE A 303 -2.30 8.12 26.60
N TYR A 304 -1.37 8.99 26.15
CA TYR A 304 -1.72 10.29 25.56
C TYR A 304 -2.64 10.15 24.34
N ASN A 305 -2.39 9.16 23.47
CA ASN A 305 -3.32 8.85 22.38
C ASN A 305 -4.70 8.42 22.90
N VAL A 306 -4.81 7.70 24.02
CA VAL A 306 -6.10 7.34 24.65
C VAL A 306 -6.84 8.55 25.21
N ILE A 307 -6.13 9.49 25.84
CA ILE A 307 -6.68 10.78 26.29
C ILE A 307 -7.20 11.57 25.10
N PHE A 308 -6.44 11.65 24.00
CA PHE A 308 -6.89 12.31 22.79
C PHE A 308 -8.12 11.61 22.16
N ARG A 309 -8.20 10.27 22.21
CA ARG A 309 -9.45 9.55 21.84
C ARG A 309 -10.64 9.90 22.74
N LYS A 310 -10.44 10.38 23.97
CA LYS A 310 -11.52 10.86 24.86
C LYS A 310 -11.90 12.30 24.51
N VAL A 311 -10.93 13.19 24.29
CA VAL A 311 -11.14 14.56 23.75
C VAL A 311 -12.00 14.52 22.47
N MET A 312 -11.64 13.72 21.48
CA MET A 312 -12.41 13.63 20.23
C MET A 312 -13.86 13.13 20.44
N ARG A 313 -14.11 12.28 21.45
CA ARG A 313 -15.47 11.85 21.82
C ARG A 313 -16.27 12.94 22.56
N ILE A 314 -15.61 13.81 23.31
CA ILE A 314 -16.24 14.98 23.94
C ILE A 314 -16.67 16.01 22.88
N LEU A 315 -15.95 16.08 21.74
CA LEU A 315 -16.32 16.86 20.56
C LEU A 315 -17.35 16.18 19.63
N ASP A 316 -17.99 15.11 20.11
CA ASP A 316 -18.91 14.18 19.44
C ASP A 316 -18.40 13.50 18.14
N MET A 317 -17.08 13.53 17.90
CA MET A 317 -16.49 12.91 16.71
C MET A 317 -16.56 11.37 16.80
N LYS A 318 -17.08 10.72 15.75
CA LYS A 318 -17.25 9.26 15.69
C LYS A 318 -15.97 8.60 15.17
N LEU A 319 -15.41 7.67 15.94
CA LEU A 319 -14.24 6.88 15.55
C LEU A 319 -14.64 5.83 14.51
N VAL A 320 -14.09 5.91 13.29
CA VAL A 320 -14.25 4.91 12.22
C VAL A 320 -12.86 4.42 11.80
N GLY A 321 -12.58 3.15 12.03
CA GLY A 321 -11.24 2.59 11.79
C GLY A 321 -10.22 3.16 12.78
N ARG A 322 -9.32 4.04 12.30
CA ARG A 322 -8.32 4.74 13.13
C ARG A 322 -8.59 6.23 13.30
N ASN A 323 -9.52 6.82 12.53
CA ASN A 323 -9.68 8.27 12.39
C ASN A 323 -11.06 8.71 12.90
N PHE A 324 -11.21 10.00 13.20
CA PHE A 324 -12.41 10.57 13.81
C PHE A 324 -13.19 11.42 12.81
N TYR A 325 -14.44 11.09 12.55
CA TYR A 325 -15.28 11.78 11.57
C TYR A 325 -16.49 12.45 12.20
N ASP A 326 -17.01 13.47 11.53
CA ASP A 326 -18.20 14.23 11.91
C ASP A 326 -19.35 13.93 10.92
N PRO A 327 -20.29 13.03 11.26
CA PRO A 327 -21.41 12.70 10.38
C PRO A 327 -22.44 13.82 10.27
N THR A 328 -22.43 14.80 11.19
CA THR A 328 -23.38 15.91 11.19
C THR A 328 -23.03 16.93 10.10
N ASN A 329 -21.74 17.15 9.87
CA ASN A 329 -21.21 18.03 8.84
C ASN A 329 -20.97 17.31 7.49
N ALA A 330 -21.77 16.27 7.19
CA ALA A 330 -21.60 15.44 6.01
C ALA A 330 -22.02 16.14 4.70
N THR A 331 -21.07 16.30 3.76
CA THR A 331 -21.38 16.80 2.41
C THR A 331 -22.04 15.71 1.57
N VAL A 332 -23.24 15.97 1.03
CA VAL A 332 -24.00 14.99 0.22
C VAL A 332 -23.86 15.26 -1.27
N LEU A 333 -23.31 14.30 -2.02
CA LEU A 333 -23.30 14.31 -3.48
C LEU A 333 -24.50 13.53 -4.00
N GLN A 334 -25.67 14.18 -4.03
CA GLN A 334 -26.94 13.55 -4.40
C GLN A 334 -26.90 12.87 -5.78
N GLN A 335 -26.28 13.51 -6.77
CA GLN A 335 -26.10 12.98 -8.13
C GLN A 335 -25.43 11.59 -8.18
N TYR A 336 -24.64 11.22 -7.16
CA TYR A 336 -23.91 9.96 -7.09
C TYR A 336 -24.30 9.09 -5.89
N ARG A 337 -25.32 9.51 -5.12
CA ARG A 337 -25.74 8.88 -3.85
C ARG A 337 -24.57 8.68 -2.86
N LEU A 338 -23.62 9.62 -2.81
CA LEU A 338 -22.51 9.58 -1.86
C LEU A 338 -22.68 10.61 -0.72
N GLN A 339 -22.13 10.27 0.44
CA GLN A 339 -21.83 11.18 1.54
C GLN A 339 -20.31 11.22 1.75
N ILE A 340 -19.80 12.43 1.99
CA ILE A 340 -18.42 12.69 2.39
C ILE A 340 -18.47 13.21 3.82
N TRP A 341 -18.00 12.41 4.77
CA TRP A 341 -17.87 12.84 6.17
C TRP A 341 -16.48 13.49 6.35
N PRO A 342 -16.40 14.77 6.76
CA PRO A 342 -15.14 15.38 7.17
C PRO A 342 -14.66 14.78 8.50
N GLY A 343 -13.37 14.92 8.79
CA GLY A 343 -12.76 14.30 9.96
C GLY A 343 -11.26 14.55 10.06
N TYR A 344 -10.66 13.95 11.09
CA TYR A 344 -9.26 14.12 11.45
C TYR A 344 -8.64 12.76 11.79
N ALA A 345 -7.50 12.46 11.18
CA ALA A 345 -6.58 11.44 11.63
C ALA A 345 -5.62 12.09 12.62
N THR A 346 -5.51 11.53 13.83
CA THR A 346 -4.71 12.12 14.91
C THR A 346 -3.79 11.09 15.56
N SER A 347 -2.54 11.48 15.76
CA SER A 347 -1.49 10.62 16.33
C SER A 347 -0.51 11.47 17.13
N ILE A 348 -0.37 11.21 18.42
CA ILE A 348 0.72 11.80 19.20
C ILE A 348 2.02 11.04 18.88
N ARG A 349 3.11 11.76 18.65
CA ARG A 349 4.45 11.26 18.30
C ARG A 349 5.52 12.06 19.05
N ARG A 350 6.63 11.41 19.43
CA ARG A 350 7.89 12.09 19.77
C ARG A 350 8.79 12.05 18.54
N THR A 351 9.38 13.18 18.19
CA THR A 351 10.36 13.34 17.12
C THR A 351 11.62 14.00 17.70
N ASP A 352 12.61 14.28 16.87
CA ASP A 352 13.76 15.12 17.28
C ASP A 352 13.37 16.54 17.69
N GLY A 353 12.30 17.11 17.12
CA GLY A 353 11.77 18.42 17.51
C GLY A 353 10.99 18.45 18.83
N GLY A 354 10.69 17.29 19.43
CA GLY A 354 9.97 17.20 20.71
C GLY A 354 8.71 16.33 20.65
N LEU A 355 7.69 16.67 21.46
CA LEU A 355 6.40 15.96 21.51
C LEU A 355 5.35 16.71 20.69
N PHE A 356 4.78 16.05 19.69
CA PHE A 356 3.80 16.64 18.77
C PHE A 356 2.51 15.83 18.70
N LEU A 357 1.40 16.54 18.47
CA LEU A 357 0.17 15.99 17.94
C LEU A 357 0.21 16.15 16.41
N LEU A 358 0.39 15.06 15.67
CA LEU A 358 0.18 15.04 14.23
C LEU A 358 -1.33 15.02 13.96
N VAL A 359 -1.83 16.00 13.20
CA VAL A 359 -3.24 16.13 12.81
C VAL A 359 -3.33 16.22 11.29
N ASP A 360 -4.11 15.35 10.67
CA ASP A 360 -4.35 15.36 9.22
C ASP A 360 -5.86 15.40 8.95
N ALA A 361 -6.31 16.37 8.16
CA ALA A 361 -7.72 16.53 7.80
C ALA A 361 -8.08 15.51 6.71
N VAL A 362 -9.02 14.60 7.03
CA VAL A 362 -9.32 13.40 6.23
C VAL A 362 -10.82 13.24 5.97
N HIS A 363 -11.16 12.65 4.83
CA HIS A 363 -12.54 12.47 4.38
C HIS A 363 -12.90 10.99 4.29
N LYS A 364 -14.09 10.59 4.78
CA LYS A 364 -14.65 9.25 4.57
C LYS A 364 -15.78 9.30 3.54
N VAL A 365 -15.61 8.57 2.43
CA VAL A 365 -16.63 8.42 1.40
C VAL A 365 -17.50 7.20 1.72
N ILE A 366 -18.80 7.43 1.90
CA ILE A 366 -19.82 6.46 2.30
C ILE A 366 -20.97 6.53 1.28
N ARG A 367 -21.62 5.40 0.99
CA ARG A 367 -22.78 5.37 0.08
C ARG A 367 -24.08 5.59 0.86
N ASN A 368 -25.04 6.29 0.25
CA ASN A 368 -26.40 6.45 0.77
C ASN A 368 -27.27 5.22 0.48
N ASP A 369 -26.87 4.40 -0.48
CA ASP A 369 -27.48 3.09 -0.68
C ASP A 369 -27.07 2.13 0.45
N SER A 370 -28.06 1.62 1.18
CA SER A 370 -27.91 0.43 2.02
C SER A 370 -27.62 -0.79 1.14
N VAL A 371 -27.18 -1.90 1.74
CA VAL A 371 -27.03 -3.18 1.02
C VAL A 371 -28.39 -3.62 0.46
N LEU A 372 -29.48 -3.42 1.22
CA LEU A 372 -30.84 -3.68 0.74
C LEU A 372 -31.19 -2.89 -0.54
N ASN A 373 -30.83 -1.61 -0.60
CA ASN A 373 -31.01 -0.78 -1.81
C ASN A 373 -30.16 -1.25 -3.00
N VAL A 374 -29.08 -2.01 -2.77
CA VAL A 374 -28.32 -2.67 -3.85
C VAL A 374 -29.03 -3.96 -4.26
N MET A 375 -29.47 -4.78 -3.30
CA MET A 375 -30.18 -6.04 -3.57
C MET A 375 -31.45 -5.81 -4.39
N HIS A 376 -32.28 -4.80 -4.05
CA HIS A 376 -33.46 -4.45 -4.86
C HIS A 376 -33.13 -4.10 -6.32
N ARG A 377 -32.01 -3.41 -6.57
CA ARG A 377 -31.56 -3.11 -7.94
C ARG A 377 -31.01 -4.34 -8.67
N ILE A 378 -30.35 -5.26 -7.98
CA ILE A 378 -29.92 -6.54 -8.57
C ILE A 378 -31.15 -7.37 -8.92
N TYR A 379 -32.14 -7.47 -8.02
CA TYR A 379 -33.42 -8.18 -8.26
C TYR A 379 -34.20 -7.61 -9.45
N GLN A 380 -34.21 -6.28 -9.61
CA GLN A 380 -34.81 -5.59 -10.78
C GLN A 380 -34.04 -5.84 -12.08
N GLN A 381 -32.72 -6.11 -12.04
CA GLN A 381 -31.88 -6.31 -13.22
C GLN A 381 -31.72 -7.77 -13.63
N SER A 382 -31.72 -8.71 -12.67
CA SER A 382 -31.65 -10.15 -12.92
C SER A 382 -32.40 -10.89 -11.81
N ARG A 383 -33.68 -11.15 -12.06
CA ARG A 383 -34.58 -11.82 -11.10
C ARG A 383 -34.22 -13.29 -10.90
N GLU A 384 -33.81 -13.97 -11.97
CA GLU A 384 -33.50 -15.41 -11.99
C GLU A 384 -32.16 -15.70 -11.29
N ASN A 385 -31.11 -14.93 -11.59
CA ASN A 385 -29.77 -15.10 -11.02
C ASN A 385 -29.52 -14.17 -9.81
N PHE A 386 -30.58 -13.75 -9.12
CA PHE A 386 -30.54 -12.73 -8.07
C PHE A 386 -29.57 -13.06 -6.93
N GLN A 387 -29.59 -14.30 -6.43
CA GLN A 387 -28.72 -14.74 -5.33
C GLN A 387 -27.24 -14.77 -5.76
N ASP A 388 -26.95 -15.23 -6.98
CA ASP A 388 -25.59 -15.33 -7.51
C ASP A 388 -24.99 -13.95 -7.81
N GLU A 389 -25.75 -13.03 -8.42
CA GLU A 389 -25.28 -11.65 -8.64
C GLU A 389 -25.15 -10.87 -7.32
N CYS A 390 -25.99 -11.11 -6.31
CA CYS A 390 -25.78 -10.56 -4.96
C CYS A 390 -24.48 -11.09 -4.35
N THR A 391 -24.28 -12.41 -4.35
CA THR A 391 -23.05 -13.08 -3.87
C THR A 391 -21.81 -12.48 -4.53
N LYS A 392 -21.82 -12.37 -5.86
CA LYS A 392 -20.75 -11.85 -6.72
C LYS A 392 -20.47 -10.35 -6.58
N GLN A 393 -21.48 -9.53 -6.27
CA GLN A 393 -21.33 -8.07 -6.16
C GLN A 393 -21.17 -7.56 -4.71
N LEU A 394 -21.58 -8.34 -3.70
CA LEU A 394 -21.59 -7.92 -2.29
C LEU A 394 -20.48 -8.57 -1.44
N ILE A 395 -20.19 -9.86 -1.60
CA ILE A 395 -19.17 -10.53 -0.78
C ILE A 395 -17.79 -9.88 -1.01
N GLY A 396 -17.01 -9.76 0.06
CA GLY A 396 -15.72 -9.07 0.10
C GLY A 396 -15.80 -7.55 0.27
N ASN A 397 -16.96 -6.91 0.07
CA ASN A 397 -17.11 -5.48 0.35
C ASN A 397 -17.08 -5.20 1.85
N VAL A 398 -16.65 -3.98 2.21
CA VAL A 398 -16.73 -3.45 3.57
C VAL A 398 -17.97 -2.56 3.70
N ILE A 399 -18.81 -2.88 4.68
CA ILE A 399 -20.00 -2.14 5.09
C ILE A 399 -19.76 -1.37 6.40
N LEU A 400 -20.44 -0.24 6.55
CA LEU A 400 -20.53 0.58 7.76
C LEU A 400 -21.95 0.48 8.31
N THR A 401 -22.09 0.09 9.57
CA THR A 401 -23.36 0.09 10.29
C THR A 401 -23.54 1.40 11.05
N ARG A 402 -24.34 2.32 10.49
CA ARG A 402 -24.45 3.73 10.95
C ARG A 402 -24.83 3.86 12.43
N TYR A 403 -25.60 2.92 12.97
CA TYR A 403 -26.09 2.90 14.36
C TYR A 403 -25.00 2.67 15.42
N ASN A 404 -23.83 2.14 15.05
CA ASN A 404 -22.69 1.94 15.97
C ASN A 404 -21.32 2.33 15.38
N ASN A 405 -21.31 2.82 14.14
CA ASN A 405 -20.13 3.23 13.36
C ASN A 405 -19.03 2.15 13.20
N LYS A 406 -19.39 0.86 13.31
CA LYS A 406 -18.48 -0.25 13.05
C LYS A 406 -18.42 -0.59 11.56
N ASN A 407 -17.24 -1.00 11.11
CA ASN A 407 -17.04 -1.58 9.79
C ASN A 407 -16.98 -3.11 9.89
N TYR A 408 -17.62 -3.80 8.93
CA TYR A 408 -17.57 -5.24 8.77
C TYR A 408 -17.31 -5.60 7.31
N ARG A 409 -16.68 -6.75 7.04
CA ARG A 409 -16.65 -7.32 5.68
C ARG A 409 -17.86 -8.24 5.52
N ILE A 410 -18.51 -8.21 4.36
CA ILE A 410 -19.49 -9.25 4.01
C ILE A 410 -18.68 -10.49 3.62
N ASP A 411 -18.69 -11.53 4.47
CA ASP A 411 -18.04 -12.81 4.20
C ASP A 411 -18.99 -13.80 3.53
N ASP A 412 -20.29 -13.67 3.80
CA ASP A 412 -21.35 -14.54 3.26
C ASP A 412 -22.73 -13.84 3.34
N ILE A 413 -23.76 -14.48 2.76
CA ILE A 413 -25.16 -14.04 2.90
C ILE A 413 -26.03 -15.23 3.32
N ASP A 414 -26.66 -15.13 4.48
CA ASP A 414 -27.63 -16.12 4.97
C ASP A 414 -29.00 -15.86 4.36
N TRP A 415 -29.32 -16.61 3.31
CA TRP A 415 -30.61 -16.57 2.62
C TRP A 415 -31.74 -17.33 3.36
N ASN A 416 -31.44 -18.01 4.47
CA ASN A 416 -32.41 -18.80 5.24
C ASN A 416 -32.83 -18.11 6.54
N LYS A 417 -32.18 -16.99 6.91
CA LYS A 417 -32.55 -16.17 8.08
C LYS A 417 -32.99 -14.77 7.67
N THR A 418 -33.94 -14.22 8.41
CA THR A 418 -34.45 -12.84 8.26
C THR A 418 -34.42 -12.10 9.60
N PRO A 419 -34.71 -10.79 9.65
CA PRO A 419 -34.85 -10.04 10.92
C PRO A 419 -35.83 -10.64 11.94
N GLN A 420 -36.74 -11.53 11.52
CA GLN A 420 -37.70 -12.20 12.40
C GLN A 420 -37.06 -13.31 13.26
N ASN A 421 -35.91 -13.87 12.85
CA ASN A 421 -35.28 -14.95 13.61
C ASN A 421 -34.68 -14.47 14.94
N SER A 422 -34.60 -15.38 15.92
CA SER A 422 -33.90 -15.16 17.18
C SER A 422 -32.40 -15.44 17.07
N PHE A 423 -31.66 -14.87 18.03
CA PHE A 423 -30.29 -15.27 18.37
C PHE A 423 -30.07 -15.12 19.88
N THR A 424 -29.13 -15.88 20.43
CA THR A 424 -28.77 -15.81 21.86
C THR A 424 -27.84 -14.64 22.13
N MET A 425 -28.22 -13.76 23.07
CA MET A 425 -27.37 -12.68 23.58
C MET A 425 -26.32 -13.20 24.57
N SER A 426 -25.33 -12.35 24.88
CA SER A 426 -24.23 -12.69 25.80
C SER A 426 -24.65 -12.91 27.27
N ASP A 427 -25.89 -12.61 27.62
CA ASP A 427 -26.51 -12.92 28.92
C ASP A 427 -27.35 -14.22 28.90
N GLY A 428 -27.30 -14.98 27.80
CA GLY A 428 -27.99 -16.26 27.63
C GLY A 428 -29.45 -16.13 27.17
N LYS A 429 -30.01 -14.93 27.03
CA LYS A 429 -31.39 -14.74 26.57
C LYS A 429 -31.48 -14.79 25.05
N GLU A 430 -32.52 -15.42 24.50
CA GLU A 430 -32.86 -15.22 23.10
C GLU A 430 -33.58 -13.89 22.86
N ILE A 431 -33.31 -13.29 21.70
CA ILE A 431 -33.99 -12.07 21.22
C ILE A 431 -34.08 -12.11 19.69
N THR A 432 -35.16 -11.58 19.12
CA THR A 432 -35.27 -11.38 17.66
C THR A 432 -34.36 -10.23 17.22
N PHE A 433 -33.90 -10.21 15.95
CA PHE A 433 -33.16 -9.03 15.46
C PHE A 433 -34.03 -7.76 15.52
N LEU A 434 -35.32 -7.88 15.21
CA LEU A 434 -36.30 -6.79 15.35
C LEU A 434 -36.29 -6.17 16.75
N GLU A 435 -36.45 -6.98 17.79
CA GLU A 435 -36.41 -6.48 19.18
C GLU A 435 -35.03 -5.98 19.58
N TYR A 436 -33.94 -6.63 19.13
CA TYR A 436 -32.58 -6.20 19.43
C TYR A 436 -32.30 -4.78 18.89
N TYR A 437 -32.66 -4.51 17.63
CA TYR A 437 -32.45 -3.20 17.02
C TYR A 437 -33.39 -2.12 17.57
N SER A 438 -34.63 -2.50 17.92
CA SER A 438 -35.56 -1.60 18.62
C SER A 438 -35.06 -1.27 20.04
N LYS A 439 -34.82 -2.26 20.89
CA LYS A 439 -34.46 -2.07 22.32
C LYS A 439 -33.08 -1.43 22.52
N ASN A 440 -32.08 -1.78 21.70
CA ASN A 440 -30.69 -1.32 21.93
C ASN A 440 -30.28 -0.09 21.10
N TYR A 441 -31.03 0.25 20.05
CA TYR A 441 -30.69 1.39 19.16
C TYR A 441 -31.88 2.29 18.78
N GLY A 442 -33.12 1.96 19.17
CA GLY A 442 -34.32 2.71 18.79
C GLY A 442 -34.71 2.57 17.32
N ILE A 443 -34.32 1.47 16.66
CA ILE A 443 -34.46 1.29 15.21
C ILE A 443 -35.54 0.27 14.85
N THR A 444 -36.56 0.73 14.14
CA THR A 444 -37.56 -0.12 13.47
C THR A 444 -37.04 -0.53 12.08
N ILE A 445 -36.83 -1.83 11.87
CA ILE A 445 -36.55 -2.44 10.56
C ILE A 445 -37.86 -2.52 9.77
N ARG A 446 -37.82 -2.20 8.47
CA ARG A 446 -39.02 -2.11 7.62
C ARG A 446 -39.27 -3.37 6.81
N GLU A 447 -38.22 -3.99 6.27
CA GLU A 447 -38.36 -5.13 5.37
C GLU A 447 -38.10 -6.44 6.10
N LEU A 448 -39.18 -7.14 6.48
CA LEU A 448 -39.08 -8.30 7.39
C LEU A 448 -38.60 -9.60 6.71
N ASP A 449 -38.63 -9.64 5.37
CA ASP A 449 -38.26 -10.80 4.54
C ASP A 449 -36.82 -10.69 3.97
N GLN A 450 -36.07 -9.64 4.33
CA GLN A 450 -34.69 -9.47 3.84
C GLN A 450 -33.76 -10.54 4.45
N PRO A 451 -32.78 -11.07 3.69
CA PRO A 451 -31.78 -12.01 4.21
C PRO A 451 -30.82 -11.32 5.19
N LEU A 452 -29.95 -12.08 5.86
CA LEU A 452 -28.92 -11.52 6.76
C LEU A 452 -27.51 -11.63 6.16
N LEU A 453 -26.67 -10.63 6.40
CA LEU A 453 -25.25 -10.63 6.00
C LEU A 453 -24.41 -11.29 7.09
N ILE A 454 -23.51 -12.20 6.73
CA ILE A 454 -22.58 -12.85 7.66
C ILE A 454 -21.23 -12.12 7.62
N TYR A 455 -20.72 -11.80 8.81
CA TYR A 455 -19.30 -11.49 9.04
C TYR A 455 -18.71 -12.54 9.99
N ARG A 456 -17.61 -13.18 9.60
CA ARG A 456 -16.92 -14.23 10.37
C ARG A 456 -15.75 -13.62 11.12
N VAL A 457 -15.78 -13.62 12.45
CA VAL A 457 -14.75 -12.99 13.28
C VAL A 457 -13.40 -13.69 13.11
N GLU A 458 -12.37 -12.95 12.69
CA GLU A 458 -11.02 -13.51 12.51
C GLU A 458 -10.48 -14.13 13.81
N LYS A 459 -9.95 -15.36 13.71
CA LYS A 459 -9.57 -16.22 14.85
C LYS A 459 -8.52 -15.56 15.76
N ARG A 460 -8.98 -15.01 16.90
CA ARG A 460 -8.09 -14.47 17.95
C ARG A 460 -7.60 -15.58 18.86
N LYS A 461 -6.29 -15.76 18.93
CA LYS A 461 -5.64 -16.58 19.98
C LYS A 461 -5.68 -15.82 21.31
N ASN A 462 -6.76 -15.96 22.06
CA ASN A 462 -6.76 -15.64 23.49
C ASN A 462 -5.99 -16.74 24.25
N PRO A 463 -5.16 -16.40 25.25
CA PRO A 463 -4.91 -17.35 26.34
C PRO A 463 -6.19 -17.47 27.18
N PRO A 464 -6.64 -18.68 27.59
CA PRO A 464 -6.13 -20.01 27.28
C PRO A 464 -7.05 -20.81 26.33
N GLY A 465 -6.50 -21.31 25.22
CA GLY A 465 -6.97 -22.50 24.49
C GLY A 465 -8.31 -22.44 23.72
N LYS A 466 -9.33 -21.74 24.20
CA LYS A 466 -10.67 -21.71 23.58
C LYS A 466 -10.68 -20.84 22.31
N LEU A 467 -10.77 -21.51 21.16
CA LEU A 467 -11.16 -20.89 19.89
C LEU A 467 -12.63 -20.44 19.99
N GLN A 468 -12.87 -19.14 20.19
CA GLN A 468 -14.16 -18.55 19.85
C GLN A 468 -14.23 -18.33 18.34
N GLU A 469 -14.84 -19.28 17.64
CA GLU A 469 -15.47 -18.98 16.37
C GLU A 469 -16.78 -18.26 16.64
N GLY A 470 -17.04 -17.18 15.90
CA GLY A 470 -18.21 -16.34 16.10
C GLY A 470 -18.61 -15.70 14.78
N GLU A 471 -19.86 -15.92 14.38
CA GLU A 471 -20.48 -15.27 13.24
C GLU A 471 -21.35 -14.11 13.73
N ILE A 472 -21.24 -12.96 13.09
CA ILE A 472 -22.07 -11.78 13.35
C ILE A 472 -23.03 -11.62 12.18
N LEU A 473 -24.32 -11.72 12.47
CA LEU A 473 -25.40 -11.50 11.50
C LEU A 473 -25.81 -10.03 11.51
N LEU A 474 -25.91 -9.43 10.32
CA LEU A 474 -26.15 -8.01 10.11
C LEU A 474 -27.29 -7.78 9.11
N VAL A 475 -28.15 -6.80 9.39
CA VAL A 475 -29.34 -6.51 8.58
C VAL A 475 -28.96 -5.64 7.36
N PRO A 476 -29.26 -6.04 6.11
CA PRO A 476 -28.94 -5.27 4.90
C PRO A 476 -29.47 -3.83 4.87
N GLU A 477 -30.64 -3.57 5.46
CA GLU A 477 -31.27 -2.24 5.57
C GLU A 477 -30.41 -1.26 6.38
N LEU A 478 -29.77 -1.76 7.44
CA LEU A 478 -28.99 -0.97 8.41
C LEU A 478 -27.49 -0.92 8.06
N SER A 479 -27.10 -1.59 6.98
CA SER A 479 -25.73 -1.79 6.53
C SER A 479 -25.46 -0.98 5.26
N PHE A 480 -24.48 -0.07 5.26
CA PHE A 480 -24.20 0.81 4.13
C PHE A 480 -22.85 0.51 3.50
N LEU A 481 -22.77 0.37 2.18
CA LEU A 481 -21.50 0.10 1.51
C LEU A 481 -20.53 1.29 1.65
N THR A 482 -19.27 1.00 1.93
CA THR A 482 -18.22 2.02 2.07
C THR A 482 -17.39 2.19 0.80
N GLY A 483 -16.72 3.34 0.67
CA GLY A 483 -15.79 3.61 -0.42
C GLY A 483 -16.43 3.73 -1.80
N ILE A 484 -15.60 4.10 -2.77
CA ILE A 484 -15.99 4.33 -4.17
C ILE A 484 -16.09 2.97 -4.88
N PRO A 485 -17.24 2.61 -5.51
CA PRO A 485 -17.36 1.37 -6.27
C PRO A 485 -16.51 1.42 -7.55
N GLU A 486 -16.02 0.26 -8.02
CA GLU A 486 -15.04 0.22 -9.13
C GLU A 486 -15.57 0.83 -10.43
N LYS A 487 -16.84 0.56 -10.79
CA LYS A 487 -17.53 1.19 -11.94
C LYS A 487 -17.51 2.74 -11.86
N MET A 488 -17.51 3.30 -10.64
CA MET A 488 -17.46 4.74 -10.39
C MET A 488 -16.01 5.28 -10.30
N ARG A 489 -15.02 4.44 -9.94
CA ARG A 489 -13.60 4.80 -10.07
C ARG A 489 -13.16 4.94 -11.53
N GLN A 490 -13.80 4.18 -12.42
CA GLN A 490 -13.55 4.22 -13.86
C GLN A 490 -14.22 5.43 -14.56
N ASP A 491 -15.20 6.08 -13.91
CA ASP A 491 -15.82 7.30 -14.44
C ASP A 491 -14.99 8.54 -14.05
N PHE A 492 -14.36 9.15 -15.06
CA PHE A 492 -13.56 10.36 -14.91
C PHE A 492 -14.35 11.56 -14.37
N ARG A 493 -15.65 11.70 -14.71
CA ARG A 493 -16.48 12.81 -14.25
C ARG A 493 -16.78 12.67 -12.76
N ILE A 494 -17.26 11.49 -12.36
CA ILE A 494 -17.60 11.21 -10.95
C ILE A 494 -16.34 11.32 -10.08
N MET A 495 -15.22 10.78 -10.55
CA MET A 495 -13.94 10.93 -9.85
C MET A 495 -13.54 12.41 -9.76
N LYS A 496 -13.57 13.19 -10.84
CA LYS A 496 -13.21 14.62 -10.82
C LYS A 496 -14.02 15.41 -9.78
N ASP A 497 -15.34 15.28 -9.80
CA ASP A 497 -16.25 15.98 -8.89
C ASP A 497 -16.02 15.58 -7.42
N LEU A 498 -15.75 14.29 -7.16
CA LEU A 498 -15.42 13.79 -5.84
C LEU A 498 -14.03 14.27 -5.36
N MET A 499 -13.02 14.21 -6.23
CA MET A 499 -11.67 14.71 -5.95
C MET A 499 -11.69 16.22 -5.64
N GLN A 500 -12.54 17.01 -6.31
CA GLN A 500 -12.71 18.45 -6.04
C GLN A 500 -13.30 18.73 -4.64
N LYS A 501 -13.98 17.77 -4.01
CA LYS A 501 -14.48 17.88 -2.63
C LYS A 501 -13.54 17.26 -1.59
N VAL A 502 -12.71 16.29 -1.97
CA VAL A 502 -11.82 15.57 -1.05
C VAL A 502 -10.41 16.17 -0.98
N ASN A 503 -9.87 16.69 -2.08
CA ASN A 503 -8.57 17.36 -2.13
C ASN A 503 -8.67 18.79 -1.60
N MET A 504 -8.23 19.01 -0.36
CA MET A 504 -8.05 20.36 0.20
C MET A 504 -6.75 21.00 -0.31
N SER A 505 -6.80 22.27 -0.67
CA SER A 505 -5.59 23.09 -0.83
C SER A 505 -4.87 23.27 0.53
N PRO A 506 -3.58 23.64 0.53
CA PRO A 506 -2.83 23.91 1.76
C PRO A 506 -3.55 24.85 2.75
N GLY A 507 -4.12 25.97 2.27
CA GLY A 507 -4.89 26.89 3.10
C GLY A 507 -6.23 26.31 3.60
N GLN A 508 -6.92 25.48 2.80
CA GLN A 508 -8.15 24.81 3.25
C GLN A 508 -7.87 23.74 4.31
N HIS A 509 -6.79 22.99 4.15
CA HIS A 509 -6.36 21.97 5.10
C HIS A 509 -5.96 22.62 6.43
N HIS A 510 -5.12 23.66 6.38
CA HIS A 510 -4.74 24.47 7.55
C HIS A 510 -5.95 25.07 8.28
N ALA A 511 -6.93 25.64 7.56
CA ALA A 511 -8.15 26.15 8.16
C ALA A 511 -8.96 25.06 8.89
N ALA A 512 -8.98 23.82 8.38
CA ALA A 512 -9.60 22.68 9.07
C ALA A 512 -8.82 22.28 10.34
N LEU A 513 -7.49 22.33 10.32
CA LEU A 513 -6.67 22.09 11.53
C LEU A 513 -6.96 23.14 12.61
N LEU A 514 -6.99 24.43 12.26
CA LEU A 514 -7.37 25.52 13.17
C LEU A 514 -8.81 25.36 13.69
N GLN A 515 -9.74 24.89 12.86
CA GLN A 515 -11.11 24.59 13.29
C GLN A 515 -11.16 23.49 14.35
N LEU A 516 -10.32 22.44 14.24
CA LEU A 516 -10.21 21.41 15.29
C LEU A 516 -9.64 21.99 16.59
N LEU A 517 -8.55 22.75 16.52
CA LEU A 517 -7.93 23.36 17.70
C LEU A 517 -8.91 24.27 18.44
N SER A 518 -9.61 25.14 17.71
CA SER A 518 -10.63 26.01 18.31
C SER A 518 -11.85 25.23 18.84
N ARG A 519 -12.20 24.06 18.29
CA ARG A 519 -13.20 23.14 18.88
C ARG A 519 -12.71 22.52 20.20
N ILE A 520 -11.42 22.17 20.31
CA ILE A 520 -10.82 21.63 21.55
C ILE A 520 -10.77 22.70 22.65
N GLU A 521 -10.31 23.90 22.30
CA GLU A 521 -10.16 25.04 23.21
C GLU A 521 -11.50 25.54 23.77
N LYS A 522 -12.49 25.78 22.89
CA LYS A 522 -13.81 26.30 23.29
C LYS A 522 -14.69 25.29 24.03
N ASN A 523 -14.36 24.00 23.97
CA ASN A 523 -15.08 22.97 24.73
C ASN A 523 -14.39 22.77 26.08
N GLU A 524 -14.96 23.39 27.12
CA GLU A 524 -14.40 23.36 28.48
C GLU A 524 -14.10 21.94 28.97
N SER A 525 -14.96 20.95 28.66
CA SER A 525 -14.74 19.55 29.05
C SER A 525 -13.56 18.91 28.31
N ALA A 526 -13.31 19.27 27.05
CA ALA A 526 -12.17 18.80 26.28
C ALA A 526 -10.85 19.45 26.76
N HIS A 527 -10.85 20.78 26.96
CA HIS A 527 -9.71 21.51 27.50
C HIS A 527 -9.37 21.06 28.93
N LYS A 528 -10.38 20.84 29.79
CA LYS A 528 -10.21 20.32 31.15
C LYS A 528 -9.67 18.89 31.18
N GLU A 529 -9.93 18.07 30.17
CA GLU A 529 -9.34 16.73 30.06
C GLU A 529 -7.84 16.77 29.73
N LEU A 530 -7.39 17.72 28.88
CA LEU A 530 -5.97 17.87 28.52
C LEU A 530 -5.16 18.53 29.64
N SER A 531 -5.62 19.69 30.12
CA SER A 531 -4.95 20.45 31.18
C SER A 531 -4.81 19.66 32.50
N ARG A 532 -5.75 18.74 32.79
CA ARG A 532 -5.64 17.76 33.90
C ARG A 532 -4.44 16.83 33.83
N TRP A 533 -3.93 16.54 32.63
CA TRP A 533 -2.70 15.78 32.41
C TRP A 533 -1.47 16.68 32.23
N GLY A 534 -1.62 17.99 32.49
CA GLY A 534 -0.59 19.00 32.24
C GLY A 534 -0.32 19.25 30.76
N LEU A 535 -1.23 18.83 29.87
CA LEU A 535 -1.05 18.94 28.42
C LEU A 535 -1.69 20.21 27.88
N PHE A 536 -0.90 20.99 27.15
CA PHE A 536 -1.33 22.17 26.41
C PHE A 536 -0.91 22.01 24.94
N LEU A 537 -1.72 22.55 24.03
CA LEU A 537 -1.50 22.49 22.58
C LEU A 537 -1.27 23.91 22.05
N ASP A 538 -0.37 24.06 21.08
CA ASP A 538 -0.28 25.29 20.31
C ASP A 538 -1.56 25.57 19.52
N GLY A 539 -1.88 26.86 19.33
CA GLY A 539 -3.05 27.31 18.58
C GLY A 539 -2.91 27.29 17.06
N ASP A 540 -1.75 26.90 16.52
CA ASP A 540 -1.43 26.93 15.09
C ASP A 540 -0.45 25.80 14.70
N VAL A 541 -0.23 25.61 13.41
CA VAL A 541 0.72 24.64 12.84
C VAL A 541 2.17 25.02 13.10
N TYR A 542 3.00 24.03 13.42
CA TYR A 542 4.42 24.25 13.72
C TYR A 542 5.16 24.79 12.49
N ARG A 543 5.78 25.97 12.65
CA ARG A 543 6.62 26.63 11.64
C ARG A 543 8.08 26.25 11.83
N THR A 544 8.78 25.98 10.74
CA THR A 544 10.17 25.54 10.74
C THR A 544 10.86 25.93 9.42
N THR A 545 12.06 25.42 9.17
CA THR A 545 12.75 25.58 7.88
C THR A 545 12.93 24.23 7.19
N GLY A 546 13.22 24.28 5.89
CA GLY A 546 13.74 23.15 5.11
C GLY A 546 14.59 23.67 3.96
N ARG A 547 15.00 22.79 3.04
CA ARG A 547 15.88 23.16 1.91
C ARG A 547 15.31 22.71 0.58
N ILE A 548 15.37 23.54 -0.45
CA ILE A 548 15.16 23.11 -1.84
C ILE A 548 16.50 22.62 -2.40
N LEU A 549 16.60 21.34 -2.76
CA LEU A 549 17.77 20.79 -3.44
C LEU A 549 17.99 21.45 -4.82
N PRO A 550 19.25 21.60 -5.29
CA PRO A 550 19.51 22.14 -6.62
C PRO A 550 18.81 21.36 -7.73
N LEU A 551 18.30 22.08 -8.73
CA LEU A 551 17.75 21.51 -9.96
C LEU A 551 18.82 20.67 -10.66
N GLU A 552 18.43 19.51 -11.18
CA GLU A 552 19.36 18.55 -11.77
C GLU A 552 19.43 18.68 -13.30
N ARG A 553 20.56 18.23 -13.86
CA ARG A 553 20.79 18.19 -15.31
C ARG A 553 20.26 16.89 -15.89
N ILE A 554 19.44 17.00 -16.93
CA ILE A 554 19.03 15.89 -17.79
C ILE A 554 19.99 15.83 -18.97
N ASN A 555 20.53 14.65 -19.25
CA ASN A 555 21.38 14.37 -20.40
C ASN A 555 20.59 13.57 -21.44
N LEU A 556 20.64 14.02 -22.70
CA LEU A 556 20.14 13.33 -23.88
C LEU A 556 21.33 12.81 -24.72
N LYS A 557 21.10 12.42 -25.98
CA LYS A 557 22.15 11.85 -26.83
C LYS A 557 23.21 12.87 -27.28
N LYS A 558 22.80 14.12 -27.51
CA LYS A 558 23.63 15.19 -28.12
C LYS A 558 23.64 16.47 -27.29
N SER A 559 22.60 16.72 -26.47
CA SER A 559 22.53 17.87 -25.57
C SER A 559 22.33 17.49 -24.10
N SER A 560 22.45 18.49 -23.23
CA SER A 560 21.99 18.40 -21.83
C SER A 560 21.35 19.72 -21.43
N PHE A 561 20.40 19.67 -20.50
CA PHE A 561 19.68 20.85 -20.02
C PHE A 561 19.35 20.74 -18.52
N THR A 562 19.30 21.87 -17.83
CA THR A 562 18.78 21.94 -16.45
C THR A 562 17.25 21.91 -16.50
N THR A 563 16.61 21.12 -15.64
CA THR A 563 15.14 21.07 -15.52
C THR A 563 14.53 22.45 -15.18
N SER A 564 13.38 22.79 -15.77
CA SER A 564 12.56 23.92 -15.30
C SER A 564 11.96 23.65 -13.91
N GLU A 565 11.55 24.69 -13.18
CA GLU A 565 10.90 24.58 -11.84
C GLU A 565 9.70 23.63 -11.82
N SER A 566 9.00 23.46 -12.95
CA SER A 566 7.88 22.53 -13.10
C SER A 566 8.27 21.04 -13.10
N LEU A 567 9.57 20.73 -13.16
CA LEU A 567 10.17 19.40 -13.33
C LEU A 567 9.46 18.52 -14.39
N ASN A 568 9.12 19.15 -15.52
CA ASN A 568 8.59 18.52 -16.72
C ASN A 568 9.47 18.90 -17.92
N TRP A 569 9.86 17.90 -18.71
CA TRP A 569 10.72 18.06 -19.88
C TRP A 569 10.19 17.28 -21.11
N THR A 570 8.86 17.28 -21.27
CA THR A 570 8.17 16.64 -22.40
C THR A 570 8.61 17.22 -23.75
N LYS A 571 8.83 18.54 -23.84
CA LYS A 571 9.08 19.24 -25.13
C LYS A 571 10.49 18.95 -25.64
N GLU A 572 11.41 18.70 -24.73
CA GLU A 572 12.83 18.47 -24.92
C GLU A 572 13.03 17.07 -25.51
N ILE A 573 12.42 16.04 -24.89
CA ILE A 573 12.37 14.67 -25.44
C ILE A 573 11.55 14.60 -26.74
N SER A 574 10.63 15.54 -27.01
CA SER A 574 9.94 15.63 -28.31
C SER A 574 10.80 16.17 -29.47
N ARG A 575 12.05 16.58 -29.22
CA ARG A 575 12.90 17.29 -30.20
C ARG A 575 14.26 16.64 -30.48
N GLU A 576 14.68 15.67 -29.68
CA GLU A 576 16.01 15.07 -29.75
C GLU A 576 15.97 13.54 -29.60
N ALA A 577 17.00 12.90 -30.14
CA ALA A 577 17.25 11.47 -30.02
C ALA A 577 17.42 10.96 -28.58
N CYS A 578 16.99 9.72 -28.38
CA CYS A 578 17.24 8.95 -27.16
C CYS A 578 18.74 8.59 -27.03
N ILE A 579 19.28 8.51 -25.82
CA ILE A 579 20.68 8.08 -25.56
C ILE A 579 21.01 6.77 -26.31
N SER A 580 20.14 5.78 -26.18
CA SER A 580 20.20 4.51 -26.91
C SER A 580 18.85 4.23 -27.56
N ALA A 581 18.86 4.03 -28.88
CA ALA A 581 17.68 3.73 -29.67
C ALA A 581 17.86 2.37 -30.34
N ILE A 582 16.90 1.47 -30.13
CA ILE A 582 16.95 0.11 -30.67
C ILE A 582 16.30 0.07 -32.06
N PRO A 583 16.99 -0.36 -33.11
CA PRO A 583 16.40 -0.54 -34.43
C PRO A 583 15.30 -1.60 -34.44
N ILE A 584 14.12 -1.23 -34.94
CA ILE A 584 12.92 -2.06 -34.99
C ILE A 584 12.70 -2.51 -36.44
N HIS A 585 13.33 -3.63 -36.79
CA HIS A 585 13.30 -4.22 -38.13
C HIS A 585 12.16 -5.22 -38.29
N PHE A 586 11.96 -6.09 -37.30
CA PHE A 586 11.02 -7.21 -37.35
C PHE A 586 9.98 -7.10 -36.22
N TRP A 587 8.83 -6.52 -36.54
CA TRP A 587 7.72 -6.35 -35.60
C TRP A 587 6.38 -6.60 -36.28
N ALA A 588 5.37 -6.98 -35.50
CA ALA A 588 4.05 -7.31 -36.02
C ALA A 588 2.94 -6.49 -35.36
N LEU A 589 1.93 -6.13 -36.15
CA LEU A 589 0.75 -5.39 -35.73
C LEU A 589 -0.50 -6.23 -35.92
N PHE A 590 -1.10 -6.64 -34.80
CA PHE A 590 -2.35 -7.37 -34.71
C PHE A 590 -3.51 -6.40 -34.44
N TYR A 591 -4.53 -6.41 -35.29
CA TYR A 591 -5.67 -5.49 -35.20
C TYR A 591 -6.95 -6.14 -35.73
N PRO A 592 -8.11 -5.97 -35.07
CA PRO A 592 -9.41 -6.37 -35.61
C PRO A 592 -9.73 -5.57 -36.88
N LYS A 593 -10.39 -6.21 -37.86
CA LYS A 593 -10.78 -5.57 -39.14
C LYS A 593 -11.51 -4.24 -38.96
N GLN A 594 -12.31 -4.09 -37.90
CA GLN A 594 -13.05 -2.85 -37.58
C GLN A 594 -12.14 -1.68 -37.12
N THR A 595 -10.82 -1.90 -37.01
CA THR A 595 -9.83 -0.91 -36.55
C THR A 595 -8.71 -0.63 -37.56
N MET A 596 -8.92 -1.03 -38.82
CA MET A 596 -7.92 -0.95 -39.90
C MET A 596 -7.44 0.49 -40.17
N GLU A 597 -8.35 1.46 -40.20
CA GLU A 597 -8.00 2.87 -40.40
C GLU A 597 -7.11 3.40 -39.26
N GLN A 598 -7.49 3.13 -38.01
CA GLN A 598 -6.72 3.52 -36.83
C GLN A 598 -5.34 2.84 -36.80
N ALA A 599 -5.24 1.60 -37.27
CA ALA A 599 -3.97 0.90 -37.42
C ALA A 599 -3.05 1.60 -38.45
N HIS A 600 -3.58 2.00 -39.61
CA HIS A 600 -2.83 2.75 -40.62
C HIS A 600 -2.46 4.18 -40.16
N GLU A 601 -3.38 4.92 -39.52
CA GLU A 601 -3.09 6.24 -38.92
C GLU A 601 -1.94 6.14 -37.90
N LEU A 602 -2.01 5.16 -36.99
CA LEU A 602 -1.01 4.96 -35.96
C LEU A 602 0.37 4.62 -36.56
N VAL A 603 0.46 3.67 -37.49
CA VAL A 603 1.74 3.29 -38.10
C VAL A 603 2.34 4.45 -38.88
N SER A 604 1.52 5.17 -39.66
CA SER A 604 1.98 6.37 -40.38
C SER A 604 2.52 7.44 -39.41
N MET A 605 1.85 7.64 -38.28
CA MET A 605 2.32 8.57 -37.25
C MET A 605 3.61 8.10 -36.55
N LEU A 606 3.71 6.81 -36.19
CA LEU A 606 4.91 6.24 -35.59
C LEU A 606 6.11 6.39 -36.52
N GLN A 607 5.97 6.06 -37.81
CA GLN A 607 7.01 6.25 -38.81
C GLN A 607 7.42 7.73 -38.95
N LYS A 608 6.46 8.67 -38.96
CA LYS A 608 6.73 10.14 -38.97
C LYS A 608 7.41 10.69 -37.71
N ILE A 609 7.43 9.94 -36.61
CA ILE A 609 8.09 10.33 -35.34
C ILE A 609 9.42 9.57 -35.14
N SER A 610 9.56 8.41 -35.76
CA SER A 610 10.73 7.52 -35.66
C SER A 610 12.05 8.20 -36.03
N GLY A 611 12.09 8.92 -37.16
CA GLY A 611 13.26 9.67 -37.63
C GLY A 611 13.75 10.73 -36.64
N PRO A 612 12.92 11.70 -36.22
CA PRO A 612 13.31 12.72 -35.23
C PRO A 612 13.79 12.21 -33.87
N LEU A 613 13.42 10.98 -33.47
CA LEU A 613 13.91 10.33 -32.24
C LEU A 613 15.15 9.45 -32.46
N GLU A 614 15.64 9.34 -33.71
CA GLU A 614 16.67 8.39 -34.15
C GLU A 614 16.36 6.92 -33.78
N ILE A 615 15.09 6.52 -33.78
CA ILE A 615 14.64 5.13 -33.57
C ILE A 615 14.24 4.56 -34.95
N PRO A 616 15.07 3.73 -35.61
CA PRO A 616 14.69 3.13 -36.90
C PRO A 616 13.46 2.23 -36.76
N LEU A 617 12.44 2.46 -37.60
CA LEU A 617 11.17 1.72 -37.56
C LEU A 617 10.76 1.26 -38.96
N ALA A 618 10.92 -0.05 -39.22
CA ALA A 618 10.43 -0.68 -40.45
C ALA A 618 8.89 -0.72 -40.50
N ALA A 619 8.33 -1.06 -41.66
CA ALA A 619 6.91 -1.39 -41.76
C ALA A 619 6.59 -2.67 -40.96
N PRO A 620 5.46 -2.74 -40.23
CA PRO A 620 5.08 -3.93 -39.49
C PRO A 620 4.63 -5.06 -40.41
N ILE A 621 4.75 -6.30 -39.91
CA ILE A 621 3.98 -7.43 -40.41
C ILE A 621 2.52 -7.22 -39.99
N TRP A 622 1.66 -6.84 -40.94
CA TRP A 622 0.23 -6.63 -40.71
C TRP A 622 -0.49 -7.96 -40.51
N LYS A 623 -1.26 -8.09 -39.42
CA LYS A 623 -2.10 -9.25 -39.13
C LYS A 623 -3.53 -8.79 -38.79
N GLU A 624 -4.36 -8.66 -39.83
CA GLU A 624 -5.80 -8.45 -39.67
C GLU A 624 -6.45 -9.63 -38.93
N LEU A 625 -7.28 -9.33 -37.94
CA LEU A 625 -8.06 -10.30 -37.18
C LEU A 625 -9.55 -10.15 -37.49
N LYS A 626 -10.23 -11.28 -37.71
CA LYS A 626 -11.67 -11.34 -37.98
C LYS A 626 -12.54 -10.76 -36.85
N ASP A 627 -12.08 -10.90 -35.61
CA ASP A 627 -12.79 -10.53 -34.39
C ASP A 627 -11.80 -10.22 -33.26
N ASP A 628 -12.29 -9.52 -32.23
CA ASP A 628 -11.52 -9.09 -31.07
C ASP A 628 -11.72 -10.07 -29.88
N ARG A 629 -11.55 -11.38 -30.15
CA ARG A 629 -11.67 -12.50 -29.18
C ARG A 629 -10.30 -13.05 -28.76
N ILE A 630 -10.22 -13.57 -27.53
CA ILE A 630 -8.96 -14.04 -26.93
C ILE A 630 -8.29 -15.14 -27.75
N GLU A 631 -9.06 -16.10 -28.24
CA GLU A 631 -8.59 -17.26 -29.01
C GLU A 631 -8.05 -16.83 -30.38
N THR A 632 -8.58 -15.74 -30.94
CA THR A 632 -8.17 -15.20 -32.25
C THR A 632 -6.78 -14.56 -32.14
N TYR A 633 -6.53 -13.68 -31.16
CA TYR A 633 -5.18 -13.17 -30.88
C TYR A 633 -4.21 -14.28 -30.47
N ALA A 634 -4.60 -15.13 -29.52
CA ALA A 634 -3.69 -16.15 -28.99
C ALA A 634 -3.23 -17.12 -30.08
N ARG A 635 -4.11 -17.51 -31.01
CA ARG A 635 -3.74 -18.33 -32.18
C ARG A 635 -2.89 -17.56 -33.18
N ALA A 636 -3.24 -16.32 -33.51
CA ALA A 636 -2.52 -15.53 -34.50
C ALA A 636 -1.10 -15.16 -34.05
N ILE A 637 -0.93 -14.77 -32.79
CA ILE A 637 0.38 -14.46 -32.19
C ILE A 637 1.22 -15.74 -32.09
N LYS A 638 0.67 -16.87 -31.59
CA LYS A 638 1.41 -18.14 -31.55
C LYS A 638 1.84 -18.64 -32.92
N SER A 639 0.95 -18.53 -33.92
CA SER A 639 1.28 -18.91 -35.30
C SER A 639 2.49 -18.12 -35.81
N LEU A 640 2.46 -16.78 -35.69
CA LEU A 640 3.58 -15.93 -36.08
C LEU A 640 4.86 -16.25 -35.32
N LEU A 641 4.82 -16.35 -33.99
CA LEU A 641 6.01 -16.62 -33.17
C LEU A 641 6.54 -18.06 -33.32
N SER A 642 5.81 -18.95 -34.01
CA SER A 642 6.27 -20.29 -34.38
C SER A 642 6.79 -20.36 -35.82
N SER A 643 6.41 -19.43 -36.70
CA SER A 643 6.87 -19.36 -38.09
C SER A 643 8.04 -18.39 -38.30
N GLU A 644 8.06 -17.27 -37.57
CA GLU A 644 9.05 -16.19 -37.69
C GLU A 644 9.93 -16.14 -36.44
N GLY A 645 11.13 -16.74 -36.49
CA GLY A 645 12.05 -16.82 -35.35
C GLY A 645 12.73 -15.51 -34.93
N SER A 646 12.40 -14.37 -35.54
CA SER A 646 13.12 -13.09 -35.44
C SER A 646 12.28 -11.91 -34.95
N ILE A 647 11.03 -12.13 -34.51
CA ILE A 647 10.12 -11.05 -34.08
C ILE A 647 10.61 -10.37 -32.80
N GLN A 648 11.02 -9.10 -32.92
CA GLN A 648 11.49 -8.26 -31.80
C GLN A 648 10.33 -7.73 -30.93
N LEU A 649 9.15 -7.52 -31.53
CA LEU A 649 8.04 -6.80 -30.89
C LEU A 649 6.67 -7.25 -31.41
N VAL A 650 5.74 -7.51 -30.49
CA VAL A 650 4.32 -7.74 -30.77
C VAL A 650 3.48 -6.53 -30.35
N VAL A 651 2.78 -5.91 -31.30
CA VAL A 651 1.85 -4.80 -31.05
C VAL A 651 0.40 -5.26 -31.31
N CYS A 652 -0.50 -4.96 -30.39
CA CYS A 652 -1.93 -5.32 -30.49
C CYS A 652 -2.84 -4.11 -30.27
N ILE A 653 -3.76 -3.84 -31.21
CA ILE A 653 -4.81 -2.82 -31.07
C ILE A 653 -6.10 -3.52 -30.63
N ILE A 654 -6.58 -3.28 -29.42
CA ILE A 654 -7.79 -3.93 -28.85
C ILE A 654 -8.99 -2.97 -28.80
N SER A 655 -10.21 -3.50 -28.93
CA SER A 655 -11.44 -2.71 -28.93
C SER A 655 -12.11 -2.68 -27.55
N GLY A 656 -11.98 -1.54 -26.87
CA GLY A 656 -12.56 -1.30 -25.55
C GLY A 656 -11.71 -1.86 -24.39
N THR A 657 -12.24 -1.81 -23.18
CA THR A 657 -11.55 -2.23 -21.95
C THR A 657 -11.74 -3.73 -21.71
N LYS A 658 -10.86 -4.54 -22.30
CA LYS A 658 -10.89 -6.01 -22.23
C LYS A 658 -9.70 -6.54 -21.44
N ASP A 659 -9.80 -6.49 -20.11
CA ASP A 659 -8.71 -6.87 -19.21
C ASP A 659 -8.30 -8.34 -19.37
N ASP A 660 -9.25 -9.26 -19.62
CA ASP A 660 -8.95 -10.68 -19.82
C ASP A 660 -8.16 -10.92 -21.12
N LEU A 661 -8.46 -10.18 -22.18
CA LEU A 661 -7.70 -10.19 -23.44
C LEU A 661 -6.29 -9.62 -23.23
N TYR A 662 -6.17 -8.51 -22.50
CA TYR A 662 -4.88 -7.92 -22.15
C TYR A 662 -4.02 -8.89 -21.31
N ARG A 663 -4.60 -9.54 -20.29
CA ARG A 663 -3.92 -10.59 -19.49
C ARG A 663 -3.53 -11.78 -20.36
N ALA A 664 -4.37 -12.22 -21.28
CA ALA A 664 -4.05 -13.33 -22.19
C ALA A 664 -2.87 -13.01 -23.12
N ILE A 665 -2.88 -11.85 -23.79
CA ILE A 665 -1.77 -11.37 -24.63
C ILE A 665 -0.49 -11.25 -23.78
N LYS A 666 -0.57 -10.65 -22.58
CA LYS A 666 0.60 -10.50 -21.70
C LYS A 666 1.11 -11.81 -21.13
N ARG A 667 0.26 -12.79 -20.83
CA ARG A 667 0.69 -14.14 -20.38
C ARG A 667 1.30 -14.95 -21.53
N LEU A 668 0.82 -14.77 -22.75
CA LEU A 668 1.46 -15.33 -23.95
C LEU A 668 2.87 -14.75 -24.13
N CYS A 669 2.97 -13.43 -24.31
CA CYS A 669 4.22 -12.77 -24.70
C CYS A 669 5.28 -12.66 -23.58
N ASN A 670 4.94 -12.84 -22.29
CA ASN A 670 5.93 -12.76 -21.20
C ASN A 670 6.22 -14.11 -20.51
N VAL A 671 5.49 -15.18 -20.82
CA VAL A 671 5.61 -16.48 -20.10
C VAL A 671 5.65 -17.69 -21.04
N GLN A 672 4.95 -17.67 -22.18
CA GLN A 672 4.89 -18.82 -23.10
C GLN A 672 5.80 -18.68 -24.32
N ASN A 673 5.86 -17.47 -24.89
CA ASN A 673 6.71 -17.12 -26.02
C ASN A 673 7.29 -15.73 -25.70
N PRO A 674 8.50 -15.64 -25.13
CA PRO A 674 9.04 -14.39 -24.59
C PRO A 674 9.34 -13.38 -25.71
N VAL A 675 8.53 -12.33 -25.77
CA VAL A 675 8.70 -11.21 -26.72
C VAL A 675 8.15 -9.92 -26.11
N PRO A 676 8.90 -8.80 -26.19
CA PRO A 676 8.41 -7.48 -25.83
C PRO A 676 7.06 -7.16 -26.50
N SER A 677 6.14 -6.57 -25.73
CA SER A 677 4.74 -6.41 -26.17
C SER A 677 4.11 -5.07 -25.80
N GLN A 678 3.40 -4.48 -26.76
CA GLN A 678 2.65 -3.24 -26.61
C GLN A 678 1.17 -3.48 -26.93
N VAL A 679 0.28 -3.13 -26.00
CA VAL A 679 -1.18 -3.22 -26.22
C VAL A 679 -1.75 -1.81 -26.19
N ILE A 680 -2.56 -1.48 -27.19
CA ILE A 680 -3.07 -0.14 -27.46
C ILE A 680 -4.59 -0.24 -27.55
N ASN A 681 -5.32 0.67 -26.92
CA ASN A 681 -6.77 0.73 -27.11
C ASN A 681 -7.09 1.45 -28.42
N ALA A 682 -8.00 0.94 -29.24
CA ALA A 682 -8.47 1.64 -30.43
C ALA A 682 -9.01 3.04 -30.08
N ARG A 683 -9.63 3.22 -28.91
CA ARG A 683 -10.12 4.52 -28.39
C ARG A 683 -9.01 5.53 -28.05
N THR A 684 -7.75 5.09 -27.98
CA THR A 684 -6.57 5.95 -27.74
C THR A 684 -5.99 6.48 -29.06
N ILE A 685 -6.35 5.89 -30.20
CA ILE A 685 -5.96 6.37 -31.52
C ILE A 685 -7.04 7.38 -31.96
N THR A 686 -6.64 8.63 -32.18
CA THR A 686 -7.57 9.74 -32.47
C THR A 686 -7.23 10.39 -33.81
N THR A 687 -8.23 10.64 -34.64
CA THR A 687 -8.09 11.40 -35.91
C THR A 687 -7.50 12.81 -35.74
N GLN A 688 -7.50 13.36 -34.51
CA GLN A 688 -6.88 14.65 -34.18
C GLN A 688 -5.35 14.54 -34.18
N TYR A 689 -4.73 14.81 -35.34
CA TYR A 689 -3.29 14.73 -35.63
C TYR A 689 -2.37 15.15 -34.47
N VAL A 690 -2.59 16.33 -33.86
CA VAL A 690 -1.74 16.86 -32.77
C VAL A 690 -1.76 15.98 -31.53
N LYS A 691 -2.93 15.41 -31.17
CA LYS A 691 -3.07 14.48 -30.04
C LYS A 691 -2.46 13.13 -30.39
N LEU A 692 -2.74 12.61 -31.58
CA LEU A 692 -2.17 11.35 -32.07
C LEU A 692 -0.64 11.41 -32.11
N ARG A 693 -0.03 12.54 -32.52
CA ARG A 693 1.42 12.72 -32.49
C ARG A 693 2.00 12.58 -31.08
N SER A 694 1.41 13.22 -30.08
CA SER A 694 1.87 13.11 -28.68
C SER A 694 1.68 11.70 -28.11
N ILE A 695 0.60 11.02 -28.50
CA ILE A 695 0.28 9.65 -28.09
C ILE A 695 1.26 8.65 -28.73
N ALA A 696 1.44 8.71 -30.05
CA ALA A 696 2.35 7.85 -30.80
C ALA A 696 3.81 8.04 -30.36
N GLN A 697 4.25 9.27 -30.05
CA GLN A 697 5.58 9.52 -29.49
C GLN A 697 5.78 8.79 -28.16
N LYS A 698 4.82 8.88 -27.23
CA LYS A 698 4.88 8.18 -25.93
C LYS A 698 4.89 6.66 -26.10
N ILE A 699 4.10 6.14 -27.04
CA ILE A 699 4.09 4.72 -27.40
C ILE A 699 5.45 4.28 -27.96
N LEU A 700 6.07 5.04 -28.86
CA LEU A 700 7.36 4.70 -29.45
C LEU A 700 8.52 4.74 -28.44
N LEU A 701 8.51 5.74 -27.54
CA LEU A 701 9.47 5.81 -26.43
C LEU A 701 9.30 4.64 -25.45
N GLN A 702 8.06 4.27 -25.12
CA GLN A 702 7.74 3.09 -24.29
C GLN A 702 8.16 1.78 -24.98
N ILE A 703 8.02 1.67 -26.30
CA ILE A 703 8.51 0.54 -27.09
C ILE A 703 10.04 0.47 -27.03
N ASN A 704 10.75 1.59 -27.21
CA ASN A 704 12.22 1.64 -27.12
C ASN A 704 12.72 1.11 -25.75
N CYS A 705 12.10 1.55 -24.65
CA CYS A 705 12.38 1.06 -23.29
C CYS A 705 12.18 -0.46 -23.14
N LYS A 706 11.15 -1.02 -23.80
CA LYS A 706 10.82 -2.45 -23.77
C LYS A 706 11.77 -3.32 -24.59
N LEU A 707 12.53 -2.71 -25.50
CA LEU A 707 13.57 -3.36 -26.29
C LEU A 707 14.98 -3.17 -25.69
N GLY A 708 15.09 -2.51 -24.52
CA GLY A 708 16.37 -2.22 -23.85
C GLY A 708 17.00 -0.87 -24.20
N GLY A 709 16.30 -0.02 -24.97
CA GLY A 709 16.73 1.33 -25.30
C GLY A 709 16.65 2.29 -24.10
N GLU A 710 17.44 3.36 -24.18
CA GLU A 710 17.74 4.27 -23.06
C GLU A 710 17.36 5.70 -23.45
N LEU A 711 16.42 6.32 -22.73
CA LEU A 711 15.86 7.60 -23.18
C LEU A 711 16.73 8.80 -22.77
N TRP A 712 16.92 8.98 -21.45
CA TRP A 712 17.70 10.06 -20.84
C TRP A 712 18.38 9.60 -19.54
N SER A 713 19.40 10.34 -19.11
CA SER A 713 20.15 10.08 -17.87
C SER A 713 20.35 11.36 -17.04
N VAL A 714 20.95 11.22 -15.85
CA VAL A 714 21.26 12.30 -14.90
C VAL A 714 22.63 12.04 -14.29
N ASP A 715 23.44 13.09 -14.08
CA ASP A 715 24.81 12.96 -13.58
C ASP A 715 24.88 12.37 -12.16
N ILE A 716 25.25 11.09 -12.02
CA ILE A 716 25.47 10.42 -10.72
C ILE A 716 26.98 10.18 -10.54
N PRO A 717 27.69 10.98 -9.70
CA PRO A 717 29.16 10.93 -9.60
C PRO A 717 29.71 9.75 -8.78
N LEU A 718 28.90 8.73 -8.50
CA LEU A 718 29.29 7.56 -7.70
C LEU A 718 29.78 6.43 -8.62
N LYS A 719 31.10 6.29 -8.75
CA LYS A 719 31.72 5.19 -9.52
C LYS A 719 31.35 3.81 -8.95
N GLN A 720 31.21 2.82 -9.83
CA GLN A 720 30.91 1.42 -9.49
C GLN A 720 29.68 1.24 -8.58
N LEU A 721 28.59 1.93 -8.93
CA LEU A 721 27.32 1.92 -8.21
C LEU A 721 26.31 0.94 -8.84
N MET A 722 25.73 0.08 -8.02
CA MET A 722 24.46 -0.59 -8.29
C MET A 722 23.36 0.05 -7.43
N VAL A 723 22.25 0.44 -8.04
CA VAL A 723 21.05 0.91 -7.35
C VAL A 723 19.93 -0.12 -7.49
N ILE A 724 19.29 -0.48 -6.38
CA ILE A 724 18.28 -1.53 -6.30
C ILE A 724 16.96 -0.95 -5.76
N GLY A 725 15.84 -1.33 -6.37
CA GLY A 725 14.49 -1.10 -5.87
C GLY A 725 13.82 -2.42 -5.51
N ILE A 726 13.13 -2.42 -4.38
CA ILE A 726 12.39 -3.58 -3.86
C ILE A 726 11.01 -3.09 -3.40
N ASP A 727 9.94 -3.75 -3.84
CA ASP A 727 8.54 -3.48 -3.43
C ASP A 727 7.77 -4.81 -3.36
N VAL A 728 6.76 -4.89 -2.48
CA VAL A 728 5.93 -6.09 -2.31
C VAL A 728 4.49 -5.78 -2.69
N TYR A 729 3.95 -6.54 -3.64
CA TYR A 729 2.56 -6.46 -4.05
C TYR A 729 1.74 -7.61 -3.45
N HIS A 730 0.59 -7.29 -2.83
CA HIS A 730 -0.41 -8.27 -2.42
C HIS A 730 -1.63 -8.18 -3.36
N ASP A 731 -2.19 -9.30 -3.81
CA ASP A 731 -3.47 -9.32 -4.54
C ASP A 731 -4.66 -9.21 -3.56
N PRO A 732 -5.39 -8.08 -3.53
CA PRO A 732 -6.50 -7.89 -2.60
C PRO A 732 -7.76 -8.68 -2.98
N THR A 733 -7.82 -9.24 -4.19
CA THR A 733 -9.05 -9.85 -4.74
C THR A 733 -9.17 -11.34 -4.49
N ARG A 734 -8.06 -12.04 -4.21
CA ARG A 734 -8.02 -13.52 -4.21
C ARG A 734 -7.32 -14.16 -3.01
N GLY A 735 -6.77 -13.38 -2.08
CA GLY A 735 -6.04 -13.92 -0.92
C GLY A 735 -4.82 -14.77 -1.28
N LYS A 736 -4.27 -14.58 -2.49
CA LYS A 736 -3.17 -15.37 -3.05
C LYS A 736 -1.81 -14.78 -2.68
N ARG A 737 -0.77 -15.51 -3.09
CA ARG A 737 0.66 -15.25 -2.84
C ARG A 737 1.02 -13.77 -3.01
N SER A 738 1.85 -13.26 -2.11
CA SER A 738 2.43 -11.92 -2.25
C SER A 738 3.65 -11.97 -3.16
N MET A 739 4.00 -10.83 -3.76
CA MET A 739 4.86 -10.76 -4.94
C MET A 739 5.97 -9.76 -4.72
N VAL A 740 7.21 -10.24 -4.64
CA VAL A 740 8.39 -9.39 -4.53
C VAL A 740 8.79 -8.95 -5.93
N GLY A 741 8.81 -7.65 -6.18
CA GLY A 741 9.49 -7.06 -7.33
C GLY A 741 10.88 -6.60 -6.91
N PHE A 742 11.90 -7.01 -7.66
CA PHE A 742 13.29 -6.63 -7.45
C PHE A 742 13.87 -6.08 -8.76
N VAL A 743 14.42 -4.88 -8.75
CA VAL A 743 14.99 -4.24 -9.95
C VAL A 743 16.32 -3.58 -9.59
N ALA A 744 17.40 -3.96 -10.27
CA ALA A 744 18.76 -3.49 -10.01
C ALA A 744 19.39 -2.86 -11.28
N SER A 745 20.12 -1.76 -11.12
CA SER A 745 20.81 -1.12 -12.26
C SER A 745 22.06 -1.90 -12.68
N THR A 746 22.22 -2.16 -13.97
CA THR A 746 23.38 -2.87 -14.53
C THR A 746 24.41 -1.98 -15.23
N SER A 747 24.02 -0.75 -15.59
CA SER A 747 24.89 0.21 -16.29
C SER A 747 25.59 1.21 -15.35
N PRO A 748 26.82 1.69 -15.67
CA PRO A 748 27.52 2.68 -14.85
C PRO A 748 26.79 4.02 -14.67
N ILE A 749 25.94 4.40 -15.63
CA ILE A 749 25.13 5.64 -15.60
C ILE A 749 23.71 5.44 -15.06
N VAL A 750 23.41 4.26 -14.48
CA VAL A 750 22.14 3.94 -13.80
C VAL A 750 20.89 4.06 -14.73
N THR A 751 21.06 3.69 -16.00
CA THR A 751 20.00 3.69 -17.04
C THR A 751 19.44 2.30 -17.34
N ARG A 752 20.28 1.27 -17.48
CA ARG A 752 19.86 -0.12 -17.74
C ARG A 752 19.51 -0.87 -16.45
N TRP A 753 18.51 -1.74 -16.53
CA TRP A 753 17.91 -2.42 -15.37
C TRP A 753 17.77 -3.93 -15.61
N TYR A 754 18.23 -4.72 -14.64
CA TYR A 754 17.88 -6.13 -14.49
C TYR A 754 16.73 -6.28 -13.49
N SER A 755 15.72 -7.07 -13.84
CA SER A 755 14.49 -7.24 -13.07
C SER A 755 14.23 -8.71 -12.74
N LYS A 756 13.72 -8.99 -11.54
CA LYS A 756 13.34 -10.33 -11.10
C LYS A 756 12.09 -10.26 -10.21
N VAL A 757 11.33 -11.34 -10.19
CA VAL A 757 10.11 -11.48 -9.38
C VAL A 757 10.16 -12.81 -8.63
N ILE A 758 9.69 -12.81 -7.38
CA ILE A 758 9.54 -14.02 -6.57
C ILE A 758 8.16 -14.04 -5.90
N PHE A 759 7.50 -15.20 -5.94
CA PHE A 759 6.27 -15.47 -5.20
C PHE A 759 6.56 -15.86 -3.75
N GLN A 760 5.99 -15.16 -2.76
CA GLN A 760 6.07 -15.49 -1.33
C GLN A 760 4.68 -15.80 -0.73
N THR A 761 4.63 -16.11 0.58
CA THR A 761 3.36 -16.52 1.21
C THR A 761 2.34 -15.37 1.26
N PRO A 762 1.01 -15.64 1.30
CA PRO A 762 -0.01 -14.58 1.24
C PRO A 762 0.02 -13.67 2.47
N HIS A 763 0.02 -12.34 2.26
CA HIS A 763 0.07 -11.29 3.28
C HIS A 763 1.39 -11.22 4.08
N GLN A 764 2.41 -11.95 3.65
CA GLN A 764 3.78 -11.73 4.11
C GLN A 764 4.33 -10.44 3.48
N GLU A 765 4.90 -9.57 4.31
CA GLU A 765 5.57 -8.33 3.88
C GLU A 765 7.09 -8.48 3.90
N ILE A 766 7.65 -9.09 4.96
CA ILE A 766 9.09 -9.32 5.12
C ILE A 766 9.56 -10.43 4.18
N ILE A 767 10.66 -10.21 3.46
CA ILE A 767 11.11 -11.07 2.36
C ILE A 767 12.13 -12.12 2.84
N ASP A 768 11.92 -13.39 2.49
CA ASP A 768 12.84 -14.52 2.82
C ASP A 768 13.80 -14.89 1.68
N SER A 769 13.56 -14.38 0.46
CA SER A 769 14.18 -14.89 -0.78
C SER A 769 15.16 -13.91 -1.43
N LEU A 770 15.63 -12.88 -0.71
CA LEU A 770 16.46 -11.81 -1.27
C LEU A 770 17.76 -12.31 -1.93
N LYS A 771 18.33 -13.42 -1.43
CA LYS A 771 19.55 -14.03 -1.97
C LYS A 771 19.42 -14.49 -3.43
N VAL A 772 18.24 -14.97 -3.83
CA VAL A 772 17.97 -15.43 -5.21
C VAL A 772 17.89 -14.26 -6.21
N CYS A 773 17.58 -13.05 -5.72
CA CYS A 773 17.58 -11.83 -6.52
C CYS A 773 18.97 -11.19 -6.60
N LEU A 774 19.61 -10.94 -5.46
CA LEU A 774 20.86 -10.17 -5.41
C LEU A 774 22.03 -10.91 -6.08
N VAL A 775 22.17 -12.23 -5.88
CA VAL A 775 23.24 -13.01 -6.55
C VAL A 775 23.11 -12.95 -8.07
N ALA A 776 21.88 -13.07 -8.60
CA ALA A 776 21.63 -12.99 -10.04
C ALA A 776 21.89 -11.58 -10.62
N ALA A 777 21.52 -10.53 -9.87
CA ALA A 777 21.82 -9.15 -10.26
C ALA A 777 23.32 -8.83 -10.25
N LEU A 778 24.07 -9.37 -9.26
CA LEU A 778 25.52 -9.24 -9.18
C LEU A 778 26.23 -9.99 -10.31
N GLN A 779 25.75 -11.20 -10.66
CA GLN A 779 26.22 -11.95 -11.83
C GLN A 779 26.01 -11.15 -13.13
N LYS A 780 24.80 -10.62 -13.36
CA LYS A 780 24.50 -9.80 -14.55
C LYS A 780 25.31 -8.50 -14.59
N PHE A 781 25.55 -7.86 -13.44
CA PHE A 781 26.41 -6.68 -13.37
C PHE A 781 27.86 -7.03 -13.73
N HIS A 782 28.39 -8.14 -13.23
CA HIS A 782 29.75 -8.59 -13.58
C HIS A 782 29.87 -8.98 -15.06
N GLU A 783 28.86 -9.62 -15.63
CA GLU A 783 28.79 -9.94 -17.07
C GLU A 783 28.89 -8.66 -17.94
N VAL A 784 28.15 -7.61 -17.58
CA VAL A 784 28.05 -6.35 -18.34
C VAL A 784 29.23 -5.40 -18.14
N ASN A 785 29.86 -5.40 -16.96
CA ASN A 785 30.92 -4.43 -16.61
C ASN A 785 32.31 -5.07 -16.43
N HIS A 786 32.41 -6.40 -16.47
CA HIS A 786 33.61 -7.20 -16.16
C HIS A 786 34.20 -6.99 -14.74
N HIS A 787 33.47 -6.30 -13.86
CA HIS A 787 33.77 -6.14 -12.44
C HIS A 787 32.47 -6.15 -11.61
N LEU A 788 32.56 -6.39 -10.29
CA LEU A 788 31.43 -6.27 -9.35
C LEU A 788 31.27 -4.81 -8.88
N PRO A 789 30.09 -4.37 -8.39
CA PRO A 789 29.90 -3.01 -7.91
C PRO A 789 30.54 -2.79 -6.52
N GLU A 790 31.41 -1.80 -6.37
CA GLU A 790 31.93 -1.39 -5.05
C GLU A 790 30.84 -0.89 -4.09
N LYS A 791 29.73 -0.36 -4.64
CA LYS A 791 28.68 0.35 -3.88
C LYS A 791 27.31 -0.16 -4.29
N ILE A 792 26.50 -0.55 -3.31
CA ILE A 792 25.12 -0.98 -3.51
C ILE A 792 24.19 -0.07 -2.71
N VAL A 793 23.23 0.57 -3.37
CA VAL A 793 22.22 1.42 -2.72
C VAL A 793 20.84 0.84 -2.97
N ILE A 794 20.15 0.44 -1.90
CA ILE A 794 18.89 -0.29 -1.93
C ILE A 794 17.77 0.60 -1.40
N TYR A 795 16.65 0.66 -2.13
CA TYR A 795 15.43 1.34 -1.72
C TYR A 795 14.28 0.33 -1.61
N ARG A 796 13.81 0.11 -0.38
CA ARG A 796 12.79 -0.85 0.03
C ARG A 796 11.48 -0.13 0.32
N ASP A 797 10.54 -0.18 -0.62
CA ASP A 797 9.18 0.32 -0.47
C ASP A 797 8.28 -0.76 0.21
N GLY A 798 7.16 -0.34 0.82
CA GLY A 798 6.17 -1.23 1.47
C GLY A 798 6.23 -1.33 3.01
N VAL A 799 7.36 -0.99 3.65
CA VAL A 799 7.62 -1.31 5.07
C VAL A 799 7.20 -0.18 6.04
N SER A 800 6.49 -0.54 7.12
CA SER A 800 6.04 0.41 8.16
C SER A 800 7.06 0.62 9.31
N ASP A 801 6.90 1.71 10.08
CA ASP A 801 7.75 2.08 11.22
C ASP A 801 8.01 0.91 12.20
N GLY A 802 6.98 0.11 12.49
CA GLY A 802 7.05 -1.04 13.40
C GLY A 802 7.81 -2.27 12.85
N GLN A 803 8.28 -2.22 11.60
CA GLN A 803 9.00 -3.29 10.93
C GLN A 803 10.47 -2.92 10.59
N LEU A 804 10.89 -1.67 10.82
CA LEU A 804 12.26 -1.20 10.50
C LEU A 804 13.36 -2.08 11.11
N LYS A 805 13.21 -2.43 12.40
CA LYS A 805 14.14 -3.32 13.10
C LYS A 805 14.15 -4.76 12.56
N ILE A 806 13.07 -5.20 11.89
CA ILE A 806 13.01 -6.51 11.24
C ILE A 806 13.74 -6.46 9.89
N VAL A 807 13.62 -5.37 9.12
CA VAL A 807 14.44 -5.18 7.91
C VAL A 807 15.93 -5.19 8.29
N GLU A 808 16.32 -4.42 9.31
CA GLU A 808 17.68 -4.38 9.84
C GLU A 808 18.20 -5.75 10.29
N SER A 809 17.43 -6.49 11.10
CA SER A 809 17.90 -7.74 11.70
C SER A 809 17.69 -9.00 10.84
N TYR A 810 16.94 -8.91 9.73
CA TYR A 810 16.54 -10.09 8.94
C TYR A 810 16.62 -9.93 7.41
N GLU A 811 16.19 -8.82 6.82
CA GLU A 811 16.34 -8.61 5.37
C GLU A 811 17.80 -8.26 5.01
N ILE A 812 18.45 -7.39 5.78
CA ILE A 812 19.82 -6.93 5.51
C ILE A 812 20.86 -8.06 5.64
N PRO A 813 20.84 -8.93 6.66
CA PRO A 813 21.77 -10.06 6.75
C PRO A 813 21.60 -11.11 5.62
N GLN A 814 20.43 -11.21 4.96
CA GLN A 814 20.29 -12.03 3.76
C GLN A 814 21.06 -11.44 2.57
N LEU A 815 21.01 -10.11 2.43
CA LEU A 815 21.70 -9.36 1.37
C LEU A 815 23.22 -9.43 1.59
N GLU A 816 23.70 -9.26 2.82
CA GLU A 816 25.13 -9.36 3.15
C GLU A 816 25.68 -10.78 2.90
N LYS A 817 24.89 -11.84 3.21
CA LYS A 817 25.17 -13.24 2.84
C LYS A 817 25.14 -13.54 1.35
N CYS A 818 24.90 -12.56 0.48
CA CYS A 818 25.09 -12.72 -0.97
C CYS A 818 26.54 -12.46 -1.39
N PHE A 819 27.29 -11.68 -0.61
CA PHE A 819 28.66 -11.29 -0.97
C PHE A 819 29.62 -12.48 -0.84
N GLU A 820 29.38 -13.36 0.14
CA GLU A 820 30.03 -14.68 0.33
C GLU A 820 30.00 -15.58 -0.91
N ALA A 821 29.11 -15.34 -1.89
CA ALA A 821 29.04 -16.10 -3.14
C ALA A 821 30.10 -15.67 -4.17
N PHE A 822 30.89 -14.63 -3.88
CA PHE A 822 31.91 -14.07 -4.78
C PHE A 822 33.25 -13.92 -4.05
N ASN A 823 34.34 -14.33 -4.69
CA ASN A 823 35.66 -14.37 -4.06
C ASN A 823 36.14 -12.98 -3.61
N ASN A 824 36.57 -12.84 -2.35
CA ASN A 824 37.08 -11.61 -1.73
C ASN A 824 36.18 -10.36 -1.90
N TYR A 825 34.86 -10.54 -2.06
CA TYR A 825 33.94 -9.44 -2.33
C TYR A 825 33.30 -8.89 -1.05
N ASN A 826 33.53 -7.60 -0.78
CA ASN A 826 32.97 -6.88 0.37
C ASN A 826 32.54 -5.45 -0.04
N PRO A 827 31.36 -5.28 -0.68
CA PRO A 827 30.89 -3.99 -1.16
C PRO A 827 30.36 -3.10 -0.03
N LYS A 828 30.42 -1.79 -0.24
CA LYS A 828 29.78 -0.79 0.61
C LYS A 828 28.28 -0.75 0.32
N MET A 829 27.44 -0.84 1.34
CA MET A 829 25.98 -0.93 1.20
C MET A 829 25.25 0.19 1.94
N VAL A 830 24.22 0.75 1.30
CA VAL A 830 23.26 1.67 1.91
C VAL A 830 21.85 1.13 1.67
N VAL A 831 21.02 1.11 2.70
CA VAL A 831 19.63 0.62 2.63
C VAL A 831 18.68 1.68 3.17
N PHE A 832 17.75 2.11 2.32
CA PHE A 832 16.65 3.01 2.66
C PHE A 832 15.33 2.25 2.69
N VAL A 833 14.55 2.43 3.74
CA VAL A 833 13.11 2.14 3.72
C VAL A 833 12.38 3.38 3.19
N VAL A 834 11.48 3.16 2.23
CA VAL A 834 10.73 4.21 1.51
C VAL A 834 9.26 4.14 1.91
N GLN A 835 8.72 5.25 2.42
CA GLN A 835 7.35 5.33 2.93
C GLN A 835 6.54 6.39 2.17
N LYS A 836 5.62 5.92 1.34
CA LYS A 836 4.70 6.72 0.51
C LYS A 836 3.32 6.96 1.13
N GLN A 837 2.96 6.23 2.19
CA GLN A 837 1.69 6.37 2.92
C GLN A 837 1.97 6.91 4.32
N ILE A 838 1.92 8.24 4.44
CA ILE A 838 2.25 9.00 5.65
C ILE A 838 1.23 10.13 5.83
N SER A 839 0.98 10.54 7.08
CA SER A 839 0.09 11.67 7.41
C SER A 839 0.82 12.99 7.63
N THR A 840 2.15 13.02 7.46
CA THR A 840 2.94 14.27 7.50
C THR A 840 2.68 15.07 6.22
N ASN A 841 2.18 16.29 6.36
CA ASN A 841 2.05 17.28 5.29
C ASN A 841 3.09 18.38 5.50
N ILE A 842 3.65 18.90 4.40
CA ILE A 842 4.55 20.05 4.40
C ILE A 842 3.91 21.16 3.55
N TYR A 843 3.97 22.40 4.06
CA TYR A 843 3.52 23.61 3.39
C TYR A 843 4.68 24.58 3.23
N LEU A 844 4.74 25.32 2.12
CA LEU A 844 5.57 26.51 2.01
C LEU A 844 4.88 27.66 2.77
N SER A 845 5.58 28.26 3.73
CA SER A 845 5.02 29.31 4.61
C SER A 845 5.57 30.69 4.22
N ALA A 846 5.10 31.21 3.09
CA ALA A 846 5.55 32.48 2.51
C ALA A 846 4.48 33.57 2.67
N ALA A 847 4.89 34.78 3.11
CA ALA A 847 4.00 35.94 3.27
C ALA A 847 2.70 35.64 4.05
N GLN A 848 2.82 34.90 5.16
CA GLN A 848 1.71 34.39 6.00
C GLN A 848 0.73 33.41 5.33
N GLN A 849 0.83 33.16 4.02
CA GLN A 849 0.00 32.18 3.31
C GLN A 849 0.68 30.82 3.24
N LEU A 850 -0.10 29.75 3.40
CA LEU A 850 0.36 28.38 3.20
C LEU A 850 0.05 27.93 1.78
N SER A 851 1.09 27.45 1.10
CA SER A 851 1.05 27.02 -0.31
C SER A 851 1.77 25.68 -0.50
N ALA A 852 1.66 25.11 -1.70
CA ALA A 852 2.30 23.82 -2.00
C ALA A 852 3.83 24.04 -2.12
N PRO A 853 4.65 23.32 -1.34
CA PRO A 853 6.10 23.45 -1.41
C PRO A 853 6.64 22.96 -2.77
N PRO A 854 7.68 23.61 -3.32
CA PRO A 854 8.22 23.28 -4.62
C PRO A 854 8.91 21.90 -4.61
N PRO A 855 8.98 21.22 -5.77
CA PRO A 855 9.76 20.00 -5.91
C PRO A 855 11.24 20.20 -5.53
N GLY A 856 11.87 19.17 -4.98
CA GLY A 856 13.21 19.25 -4.40
C GLY A 856 13.23 19.71 -2.93
N THR A 857 12.08 20.08 -2.34
CA THR A 857 11.99 20.41 -0.90
C THR A 857 12.31 19.19 -0.03
N VAL A 858 13.25 19.37 0.90
CA VAL A 858 13.70 18.40 1.91
C VAL A 858 13.47 18.96 3.32
N LEU A 859 13.04 18.07 4.21
CA LEU A 859 12.96 18.27 5.66
C LEU A 859 13.62 17.06 6.35
N ASP A 860 14.72 17.28 7.05
CA ASP A 860 15.53 16.24 7.72
C ASP A 860 15.66 16.45 9.24
N HIS A 861 14.93 17.41 9.79
CA HIS A 861 14.81 17.69 11.22
C HIS A 861 13.37 18.01 11.63
N THR A 862 13.13 18.25 12.91
CA THR A 862 11.84 18.61 13.55
C THR A 862 10.80 17.49 13.55
N ALA A 863 10.53 16.89 12.40
CA ALA A 863 9.50 15.86 12.20
C ALA A 863 10.07 14.44 12.08
N THR A 864 11.40 14.30 12.12
CA THR A 864 12.12 13.07 11.81
C THR A 864 12.52 12.32 13.09
N SER A 865 13.02 11.09 12.93
CA SER A 865 13.28 10.16 14.01
C SER A 865 14.43 10.60 14.93
N ARG A 866 14.44 10.04 16.14
CA ARG A 866 15.56 10.14 17.09
C ARG A 866 16.53 8.97 16.98
N ASP A 867 16.03 7.81 16.54
CA ASP A 867 16.76 6.53 16.46
C ASP A 867 17.39 6.25 15.09
N TRP A 868 17.00 6.98 14.04
CA TRP A 868 17.41 6.72 12.66
C TRP A 868 17.95 7.97 11.96
N VAL A 869 18.65 7.78 10.84
CA VAL A 869 19.01 8.86 9.91
C VAL A 869 17.97 8.91 8.79
N ASP A 870 17.02 9.83 8.90
CA ASP A 870 15.84 9.89 8.05
C ASP A 870 15.53 11.32 7.54
N PHE A 871 14.82 11.39 6.42
CA PHE A 871 14.39 12.65 5.81
C PHE A 871 13.10 12.50 4.99
N TYR A 872 12.35 13.59 4.90
CA TYR A 872 11.24 13.76 3.97
C TYR A 872 11.74 14.49 2.71
N LEU A 873 11.31 14.03 1.53
CA LEU A 873 11.60 14.69 0.25
C LEU A 873 10.32 14.78 -0.61
N ILE A 874 10.03 15.98 -1.10
CA ILE A 874 8.98 16.27 -2.09
C ILE A 874 9.62 16.23 -3.47
N ALA A 875 9.72 15.04 -4.03
CA ALA A 875 10.45 14.81 -5.28
C ALA A 875 9.71 15.27 -6.55
N HIS A 876 8.42 15.64 -6.47
CA HIS A 876 7.55 15.87 -7.63
C HIS A 876 6.53 16.98 -7.40
N TYR A 877 6.05 17.59 -8.48
CA TYR A 877 5.00 18.61 -8.44
C TYR A 877 3.61 17.97 -8.32
N SER A 878 2.81 18.42 -7.34
CA SER A 878 1.39 18.10 -7.24
C SER A 878 0.55 19.34 -7.58
N PRO A 879 -0.21 19.36 -8.70
CA PRO A 879 -1.04 20.52 -9.06
C PRO A 879 -2.25 20.76 -8.14
N GLN A 880 -2.57 19.81 -7.26
CA GLN A 880 -3.75 19.81 -6.38
C GLN A 880 -3.42 19.09 -5.06
N GLY A 881 -4.18 19.38 -4.01
CA GLY A 881 -3.95 18.82 -2.68
C GLY A 881 -2.84 19.52 -1.90
N CYS A 882 -2.43 18.90 -0.79
CA CYS A 882 -1.30 19.35 0.03
C CYS A 882 0.03 18.73 -0.42
N GLY A 883 1.15 19.30 0.01
CA GLY A 883 2.49 18.78 -0.28
C GLY A 883 2.81 17.52 0.54
N ILE A 884 2.30 16.36 0.12
CA ILE A 884 2.59 15.08 0.78
C ILE A 884 3.98 14.58 0.32
N PRO A 885 4.99 14.52 1.21
CA PRO A 885 6.32 14.04 0.86
C PRO A 885 6.36 12.52 0.68
N THR A 886 7.53 12.01 0.33
CA THR A 886 7.92 10.62 0.62
C THR A 886 8.94 10.66 1.74
N HIS A 887 8.80 9.74 2.70
CA HIS A 887 9.73 9.60 3.82
C HIS A 887 10.76 8.51 3.53
N TYR A 888 12.03 8.77 3.88
CA TYR A 888 13.17 7.90 3.59
C TYR A 888 13.96 7.67 4.87
N VAL A 889 13.99 6.43 5.36
CA VAL A 889 14.70 6.03 6.58
C VAL A 889 15.94 5.23 6.21
N CYS A 890 17.14 5.73 6.50
CA CYS A 890 18.37 4.99 6.29
C CYS A 890 18.58 3.99 7.44
N VAL A 891 18.42 2.70 7.14
CA VAL A 891 18.55 1.60 8.12
C VAL A 891 19.93 0.92 8.10
N ARG A 892 20.77 1.21 7.10
CA ARG A 892 22.16 0.74 6.99
C ARG A 892 22.95 1.68 6.08
N ASN A 893 24.19 2.03 6.44
CA ASN A 893 25.08 2.87 5.63
C ASN A 893 26.56 2.52 5.90
N THR A 894 27.07 1.42 5.34
CA THR A 894 28.51 1.09 5.39
C THR A 894 29.32 1.84 4.32
N ALA A 895 28.65 2.63 3.47
CA ALA A 895 29.28 3.48 2.47
C ALA A 895 29.76 4.83 3.00
N ASN A 896 29.38 5.22 4.23
CA ASN A 896 29.60 6.53 4.83
C ASN A 896 29.10 7.68 3.94
N LEU A 897 27.95 7.50 3.26
CA LEU A 897 27.31 8.60 2.55
C LEU A 897 26.81 9.65 3.55
N THR A 898 27.14 10.92 3.31
CA THR A 898 26.63 12.05 4.09
C THR A 898 25.13 12.25 3.81
N PRO A 899 24.38 12.94 4.69
CA PRO A 899 22.98 13.28 4.43
C PRO A 899 22.75 13.96 3.07
N ASP A 900 23.62 14.89 2.66
CA ASP A 900 23.54 15.51 1.33
C ASP A 900 23.71 14.52 0.18
N HIS A 901 24.63 13.56 0.30
CA HIS A 901 24.81 12.52 -0.72
C HIS A 901 23.57 11.62 -0.81
N MET A 902 22.99 11.25 0.33
CA MET A 902 21.78 10.42 0.41
C MET A 902 20.55 11.14 -0.15
N GLN A 903 20.33 12.39 0.24
CA GLN A 903 19.22 13.23 -0.22
C GLN A 903 19.32 13.52 -1.72
N ARG A 904 20.49 13.94 -2.22
CA ARG A 904 20.68 14.23 -3.65
C ARG A 904 20.65 12.99 -4.54
N LEU A 905 21.22 11.86 -4.11
CA LEU A 905 21.11 10.60 -4.86
C LEU A 905 19.63 10.19 -5.01
N THR A 906 18.87 10.25 -3.92
CA THR A 906 17.44 9.95 -3.92
C THR A 906 16.67 10.86 -4.87
N PHE A 907 16.92 12.16 -4.84
CA PHE A 907 16.28 13.12 -5.75
C PHE A 907 16.66 12.88 -7.23
N LYS A 908 17.94 12.64 -7.54
CA LYS A 908 18.40 12.27 -8.90
C LYS A 908 17.67 11.03 -9.43
N LEU A 909 17.54 9.98 -8.62
CA LEU A 909 16.86 8.75 -9.02
C LEU A 909 15.35 8.94 -9.28
N CYS A 910 14.71 9.97 -8.71
CA CYS A 910 13.32 10.33 -9.02
C CYS A 910 13.13 10.93 -10.44
N HIS A 911 14.21 11.27 -11.15
CA HIS A 911 14.18 11.77 -12.53
C HIS A 911 14.27 10.66 -13.59
N LEU A 912 14.60 9.41 -13.23
CA LEU A 912 14.98 8.34 -14.16
C LEU A 912 13.84 7.37 -14.55
N TYR A 913 12.57 7.72 -14.31
CA TYR A 913 11.44 6.85 -14.66
C TYR A 913 10.90 7.17 -16.06
N TRP A 914 11.42 6.48 -17.07
CA TRP A 914 11.20 6.80 -18.50
C TRP A 914 9.74 6.81 -19.00
N ASN A 915 8.80 6.22 -18.28
CA ASN A 915 7.37 6.31 -18.59
C ASN A 915 6.75 7.70 -18.26
N TRP A 916 7.52 8.63 -17.68
CA TRP A 916 7.09 10.00 -17.38
C TRP A 916 8.25 11.00 -17.64
N PRO A 917 8.13 11.95 -18.58
CA PRO A 917 9.16 12.96 -18.88
C PRO A 917 9.15 14.09 -17.84
N GLY A 918 9.44 13.72 -16.60
CA GLY A 918 9.39 14.57 -15.42
C GLY A 918 9.77 13.78 -14.16
N THR A 919 9.86 14.45 -13.02
CA THR A 919 10.09 13.75 -11.75
C THR A 919 8.89 12.98 -11.24
N ILE A 920 9.14 11.86 -10.56
CA ILE A 920 8.13 11.06 -9.84
C ILE A 920 8.35 11.04 -8.31
N ARG A 921 7.32 10.61 -7.56
CA ARG A 921 7.26 10.69 -6.09
C ARG A 921 8.26 9.79 -5.33
N VAL A 922 8.78 8.74 -5.97
CA VAL A 922 9.73 7.76 -5.41
C VAL A 922 10.84 7.49 -6.44
N PRO A 923 12.03 6.98 -6.05
CA PRO A 923 13.08 6.61 -6.99
C PRO A 923 12.57 5.71 -8.13
N ALA A 924 13.05 5.94 -9.34
CA ALA A 924 12.78 5.08 -10.50
C ALA A 924 12.91 3.57 -10.21
N PRO A 925 13.98 3.07 -9.55
CA PRO A 925 14.06 1.65 -9.15
C PRO A 925 12.87 1.16 -8.33
N CYS A 926 12.36 1.92 -7.34
CA CYS A 926 11.15 1.56 -6.59
C CYS A 926 9.92 1.50 -7.51
N LYS A 927 9.79 2.47 -8.42
CA LYS A 927 8.64 2.52 -9.34
C LYS A 927 8.67 1.37 -10.35
N TYR A 928 9.85 0.94 -10.78
CA TYR A 928 10.04 -0.25 -11.61
C TYR A 928 9.77 -1.53 -10.82
N ALA A 929 10.25 -1.66 -9.58
CA ALA A 929 9.96 -2.79 -8.68
C ALA A 929 8.44 -2.97 -8.46
N HIS A 930 7.73 -1.91 -8.07
CA HIS A 930 6.27 -1.89 -7.97
C HIS A 930 5.60 -2.31 -9.29
N LYS A 931 6.10 -1.80 -10.43
CA LYS A 931 5.53 -2.10 -11.75
C LYS A 931 5.68 -3.58 -12.14
N VAL A 932 6.85 -4.19 -11.92
CA VAL A 932 7.07 -5.61 -12.25
C VAL A 932 6.37 -6.55 -11.26
N ALA A 933 6.29 -6.18 -9.97
CA ALA A 933 5.51 -6.89 -8.96
C ALA A 933 4.01 -6.89 -9.28
N PHE A 934 3.44 -5.71 -9.58
CA PHE A 934 2.05 -5.57 -10.01
C PHE A 934 1.77 -6.33 -11.32
N HIS A 935 2.66 -6.22 -12.31
CA HIS A 935 2.50 -6.92 -13.60
C HIS A 935 2.45 -8.43 -13.40
N SER A 936 3.42 -8.99 -12.69
CA SER A 936 3.47 -10.45 -12.48
C SER A 936 2.36 -10.94 -11.55
N GLY A 937 2.03 -10.18 -10.50
CA GLY A 937 1.01 -10.51 -9.52
C GLY A 937 -0.43 -10.40 -10.02
N HIS A 938 -0.77 -9.31 -10.70
CA HIS A 938 -2.15 -8.97 -11.11
C HIS A 938 -2.46 -9.29 -12.57
N ILE A 939 -1.46 -9.25 -13.47
CA ILE A 939 -1.68 -9.42 -14.92
C ILE A 939 -1.26 -10.83 -15.38
N LEU A 940 -0.09 -11.32 -14.97
CA LEU A 940 0.41 -12.64 -15.42
C LEU A 940 -0.06 -13.80 -14.54
N HIS A 941 -0.14 -13.58 -13.21
CA HIS A 941 -0.22 -14.63 -12.17
C HIS A 941 0.89 -15.70 -12.26
N HIS A 942 2.02 -15.38 -12.90
CA HIS A 942 3.18 -16.24 -13.11
C HIS A 942 4.47 -15.40 -13.07
N GLU A 943 5.62 -16.05 -12.90
CA GLU A 943 6.93 -15.43 -13.11
C GLU A 943 7.14 -15.20 -14.63
N PRO A 944 7.75 -14.08 -15.04
CA PRO A 944 8.10 -13.82 -16.45
C PRO A 944 9.31 -14.67 -16.87
N SER A 945 9.51 -14.88 -18.18
CA SER A 945 10.74 -15.53 -18.67
C SER A 945 11.99 -14.72 -18.31
N ASN A 946 13.06 -15.42 -17.95
CA ASN A 946 14.37 -14.84 -17.66
C ASN A 946 14.94 -14.04 -18.86
N GLU A 947 14.57 -14.40 -20.09
CA GLU A 947 14.98 -13.71 -21.32
C GLU A 947 14.54 -12.24 -21.38
N LEU A 948 13.49 -11.87 -20.66
CA LEU A 948 12.97 -10.50 -20.63
C LEU A 948 13.56 -9.66 -19.47
N CYS A 949 14.27 -10.27 -18.51
CA CYS A 949 14.70 -9.64 -17.26
C CYS A 949 15.53 -8.37 -17.43
N GLU A 950 16.29 -8.25 -18.52
CA GLU A 950 17.19 -7.11 -18.81
C GLU A 950 16.48 -5.93 -19.51
N THR A 951 15.17 -6.05 -19.73
CA THR A 951 14.35 -5.03 -20.42
C THR A 951 13.23 -4.52 -19.53
N LEU A 952 12.69 -3.35 -19.87
CA LEU A 952 11.52 -2.79 -19.17
C LEU A 952 10.19 -3.28 -19.77
N PHE A 953 10.10 -4.58 -20.11
CA PHE A 953 8.96 -5.23 -20.80
C PHE A 953 7.59 -5.01 -20.11
N PHE A 954 7.62 -4.78 -18.80
CA PHE A 954 6.46 -4.62 -17.89
C PHE A 954 5.87 -3.19 -17.85
N LEU A 955 6.39 -2.24 -18.65
CA LEU A 955 5.93 -0.84 -18.65
C LEU A 955 4.56 -0.59 -19.28
#